data_AF-A0A6A6BG42-F1
#
_entry.id   AF-A0A6A6BG42-F1
#
_cell.length_a   1.000
_cell.length_b   1.000
_cell.length_c   1.000
_cell.angle_alpha   90.00
_cell.angle_beta   90.00
_cell.angle_gamma   90.00
#
_symmetry.space_group_name_H-M   'P 1'
#
loop_
_entity.id
_entity.type
_entity.pdbx_description
1 polymer ?
#
loop_
_entity_poly.entity_id
_entity_poly.type
_entity_poly.pdbx_seq_one_letter_code
_entity_poly.pdbx_strand_id
1 'polypeptide(L)'
;MLFKSPKEAGSKFGFALVATAFATLLFPLIKVVAAGLFHDSTSTTSALVALQLDSSLVENLWLLDYHFDNRPYVEWASQLAEWTITPDLNVAERPGILDNLVISNLTEWSPTTAAASNKTTGYEIEARVPALAVDVACEPISPHEFEVFAFRNNDCNDTISFDFRWSSSHCLSTLNITEANQISHGINTFLENEFFFSSQCSKGAPPSYYGSCHMDVFGTTSTIVVFLEDFSSISGPFEAITEFKNNTIVNSDTFNVSVPTLRGLSCKENITTVEVNVKFKQPTSLDISGNITSLPWTPVSYNRESITHITGVNTTGRFPMYMAPKSSTTSNSMGANLLAMLNSSSLWPTTTSSSNFFELLAAYAEYKLNNHTALLDVNDLAKAAEEMYVAVTRELLTERRSFALDIANATNTKNMTGTMRHHQTRTKQDLRTTIILEVLTTVLFCLLWIMFRFPSRSILPKAPDSIAARLSFLANSALVRHLKEENISSIKKTDIWKEKTGLGWWPIQDRSNHEHPITWRWGIDVGPNMVQRKWNKPPSENASSEFSNGEETSDPSLSHHGILPNEPTSPRSWTSGFYDRIPQEEAGNMRGSSSIDDPESRRSRISGRASNESLESSQNLHNTDVPRHETPQILQLSPVSPILLSQFPLQRRYTEQEQERREG
;
A
#
# COMPACT_ATOMS: atom_id res chain seq x y z
N MET A 1 -79.12 5.69 3.20
CA MET A 1 -77.76 5.97 3.70
C MET A 1 -77.41 4.96 4.78
N LEU A 2 -76.35 4.19 4.53
CA LEU A 2 -75.94 3.01 5.28
C LEU A 2 -75.30 3.37 6.62
N PHE A 3 -75.92 2.98 7.73
CA PHE A 3 -75.22 2.84 9.01
C PHE A 3 -74.73 1.40 9.13
N LYS A 4 -73.44 1.21 8.84
CA LYS A 4 -72.75 -0.07 9.00
C LYS A 4 -72.58 -0.37 10.50
N SER A 5 -72.97 -1.58 10.89
CA SER A 5 -72.90 -2.14 12.24
C SER A 5 -71.51 -1.99 12.90
N PRO A 6 -71.43 -1.60 14.19
CA PRO A 6 -70.17 -1.43 14.93
C PRO A 6 -69.44 -2.75 15.26
N LYS A 7 -69.96 -3.91 14.82
CA LYS A 7 -69.30 -5.21 15.04
C LYS A 7 -68.02 -5.42 14.21
N GLU A 8 -67.78 -4.62 13.17
CA GLU A 8 -66.55 -4.71 12.35
C GLU A 8 -65.40 -3.82 12.87
N ALA A 9 -65.63 -2.91 13.83
CA ALA A 9 -64.59 -1.98 14.30
C ALA A 9 -63.62 -2.64 15.30
N GLY A 10 -64.09 -3.58 16.12
CA GLY A 10 -63.28 -4.26 17.14
C GLY A 10 -62.20 -5.19 16.57
N SER A 11 -62.45 -5.85 15.44
CA SER A 11 -61.43 -6.69 14.79
C SER A 11 -60.33 -5.85 14.12
N LYS A 12 -60.67 -4.65 13.64
CA LYS A 12 -59.72 -3.72 12.99
C LYS A 12 -58.76 -3.07 13.99
N PHE A 13 -59.21 -2.81 15.23
CA PHE A 13 -58.36 -2.22 16.26
C PHE A 13 -57.28 -3.19 16.76
N GLY A 14 -57.61 -4.47 16.92
CA GLY A 14 -56.63 -5.52 17.25
C GLY A 14 -55.59 -5.71 16.15
N PHE A 15 -56.00 -5.69 14.89
CA PHE A 15 -55.07 -5.80 13.76
C PHE A 15 -54.12 -4.59 13.64
N ALA A 16 -54.61 -3.36 13.85
CA ALA A 16 -53.78 -2.16 13.79
C ALA A 16 -52.72 -2.12 14.91
N LEU A 17 -53.08 -2.56 16.12
CA LEU A 17 -52.16 -2.63 17.26
C LEU A 17 -51.10 -3.72 17.06
N VAL A 18 -51.46 -4.83 16.42
CA VAL A 18 -50.51 -5.88 16.01
C VAL A 18 -49.58 -5.40 14.91
N ALA A 19 -50.11 -4.75 13.88
CA ALA A 19 -49.30 -4.23 12.78
C ALA A 19 -48.29 -3.19 13.28
N THR A 20 -48.68 -2.35 14.25
CA THR A 20 -47.79 -1.35 14.87
C THR A 20 -46.77 -1.99 15.82
N ALA A 21 -47.15 -2.97 16.65
CA ALA A 21 -46.21 -3.73 17.48
C ALA A 21 -45.20 -4.53 16.63
N PHE A 22 -45.66 -5.13 15.54
CA PHE A 22 -44.83 -5.84 14.59
C PHE A 22 -43.87 -4.89 13.87
N ALA A 23 -44.37 -3.74 13.36
CA ALA A 23 -43.53 -2.73 12.73
C ALA A 23 -42.47 -2.16 13.68
N THR A 24 -42.84 -1.86 14.94
CA THR A 24 -41.92 -1.31 15.94
C THR A 24 -40.81 -2.27 16.35
N LEU A 25 -40.98 -3.59 16.20
CA LEU A 25 -39.93 -4.59 16.42
C LEU A 25 -39.15 -4.93 15.15
N LEU A 26 -39.81 -4.96 13.99
CA LEU A 26 -39.19 -5.33 12.72
C LEU A 26 -38.24 -4.23 12.20
N PHE A 27 -38.58 -2.96 12.40
CA PHE A 27 -37.72 -1.85 11.98
C PHE A 27 -36.35 -1.85 12.69
N PRO A 28 -36.27 -1.98 14.03
CA PRO A 28 -35.00 -2.17 14.73
C PRO A 28 -34.26 -3.42 14.30
N LEU A 29 -34.96 -4.55 14.10
CA LEU A 29 -34.33 -5.80 13.64
C LEU A 29 -33.64 -5.61 12.29
N ILE A 30 -34.34 -5.03 11.30
CA ILE A 30 -33.78 -4.73 9.98
C ILE A 30 -32.62 -3.73 10.10
N LYS A 31 -32.75 -2.70 10.94
CA LYS A 31 -31.67 -1.73 11.15
C LYS A 31 -30.44 -2.37 11.79
N VAL A 32 -30.58 -3.30 12.74
CA VAL A 32 -29.47 -4.02 13.38
C VAL A 32 -28.80 -4.98 12.38
N VAL A 33 -29.59 -5.70 11.58
CA VAL A 33 -29.06 -6.56 10.50
C VAL A 33 -28.31 -5.71 9.46
N ALA A 34 -28.87 -4.56 9.08
CA ALA A 34 -28.25 -3.64 8.13
C ALA A 34 -27.04 -2.89 8.72
N ALA A 35 -26.97 -2.70 10.04
CA ALA A 35 -25.88 -2.00 10.73
C ALA A 35 -24.63 -2.86 10.96
N GLY A 36 -24.62 -4.11 10.49
CA GLY A 36 -23.41 -4.95 10.51
C GLY A 36 -23.45 -6.01 11.61
N LEU A 37 -24.34 -7.01 11.47
CA LEU A 37 -24.24 -8.27 12.22
C LEU A 37 -22.86 -8.92 12.04
N PHE A 38 -22.25 -8.69 10.88
CA PHE A 38 -20.91 -9.10 10.54
C PHE A 38 -20.03 -7.86 10.39
N HIS A 39 -18.84 -7.93 10.97
CA HIS A 39 -17.76 -6.99 10.70
C HIS A 39 -16.57 -7.76 10.13
N ASP A 40 -15.82 -7.11 9.25
CA ASP A 40 -14.61 -7.68 8.69
C ASP A 40 -13.50 -7.58 9.73
N SER A 41 -12.95 -8.73 10.11
CA SER A 41 -11.77 -8.83 10.95
C SER A 41 -10.66 -9.46 10.12
N THR A 42 -9.53 -8.76 9.99
CA THR A 42 -8.33 -9.31 9.38
C THR A 42 -7.69 -10.30 10.35
N SER A 43 -7.70 -11.58 10.00
CA SER A 43 -6.92 -12.60 10.68
C SER A 43 -5.62 -12.84 9.93
N THR A 44 -4.50 -12.78 10.63
CA THR A 44 -3.18 -13.08 10.05
C THR A 44 -2.83 -14.53 10.36
N THR A 45 -2.66 -15.35 9.33
CA THR A 45 -2.08 -16.69 9.47
C THR A 45 -0.61 -16.64 9.10
N SER A 46 0.26 -17.14 9.96
CA SER A 46 1.72 -17.18 9.73
C SER A 46 2.23 -18.61 9.64
N ALA A 47 3.16 -18.87 8.73
CA ALA A 47 3.86 -20.14 8.58
C ALA A 47 5.36 -19.91 8.33
N LEU A 48 6.19 -20.87 8.74
CA LEU A 48 7.62 -20.85 8.43
C LEU A 48 7.86 -21.34 7.00
N VAL A 49 8.76 -20.68 6.28
CA VAL A 49 9.11 -21.01 4.89
C VAL A 49 10.63 -21.08 4.74
N ALA A 50 11.10 -21.99 3.89
CA ALA A 50 12.48 -22.03 3.46
C ALA A 50 12.59 -21.19 2.17
N LEU A 51 13.58 -20.32 2.13
CA LEU A 51 13.79 -19.34 1.07
C LEU A 51 15.18 -19.55 0.47
N GLN A 52 15.27 -19.47 -0.84
CA GLN A 52 16.54 -19.37 -1.56
C GLN A 52 16.70 -17.95 -2.07
N LEU A 53 17.88 -17.41 -1.80
CA LEU A 53 18.17 -16.02 -1.98
C LEU A 53 19.41 -15.86 -2.83
N ASP A 54 19.34 -14.97 -3.80
CA ASP A 54 20.50 -14.62 -4.62
C ASP A 54 21.39 -13.62 -3.86
N SER A 55 22.47 -14.14 -3.27
CA SER A 55 23.50 -13.33 -2.60
C SER A 55 24.69 -13.00 -3.51
N SER A 56 24.61 -13.32 -4.81
CA SER A 56 25.72 -13.16 -5.76
C SER A 56 26.26 -11.73 -5.81
N LEU A 57 25.38 -10.72 -5.85
CA LEU A 57 25.77 -9.31 -5.84
C LEU A 57 26.56 -8.94 -4.56
N VAL A 58 26.08 -9.39 -3.40
CA VAL A 58 26.67 -9.06 -2.10
C VAL A 58 28.03 -9.74 -1.93
N GLU A 59 28.15 -10.99 -2.37
CA GLU A 59 29.37 -11.81 -2.20
C GLU A 59 30.45 -11.51 -3.25
N ASN A 60 30.05 -11.08 -4.45
CA ASN A 60 30.94 -10.90 -5.60
C ASN A 60 31.07 -9.44 -6.05
N LEU A 61 30.69 -8.47 -5.21
CA LEU A 61 30.77 -7.04 -5.54
C LEU A 61 32.17 -6.61 -6.03
N TRP A 62 33.22 -7.19 -5.46
CA TRP A 62 34.61 -6.90 -5.82
C TRP A 62 35.03 -7.45 -7.20
N LEU A 63 34.35 -8.48 -7.71
CA LEU A 63 34.62 -9.04 -9.05
C LEU A 63 34.06 -8.16 -10.17
N LEU A 64 33.11 -7.27 -9.85
CA LEU A 64 32.51 -6.36 -10.82
C LEU A 64 33.51 -5.32 -11.37
N ASP A 65 34.64 -5.10 -10.68
CA ASP A 65 35.67 -4.13 -11.09
C ASP A 65 36.57 -4.58 -12.24
N TYR A 66 36.84 -5.87 -12.36
CA TYR A 66 37.92 -6.34 -13.20
C TYR A 66 37.60 -6.50 -14.69
N HIS A 67 36.33 -6.38 -15.12
CA HIS A 67 35.93 -7.03 -16.37
C HIS A 67 35.34 -6.17 -17.49
N PHE A 68 34.95 -4.90 -17.32
CA PHE A 68 34.17 -4.22 -18.37
C PHE A 68 34.37 -2.71 -18.55
N ASP A 69 34.13 -2.25 -19.77
CA ASP A 69 33.80 -0.85 -20.06
C ASP A 69 32.45 -0.54 -19.41
N ASN A 70 32.50 0.13 -18.27
CA ASN A 70 31.33 0.35 -17.43
C ASN A 70 30.52 1.58 -17.83
N ARG A 71 31.02 2.38 -18.79
CA ARG A 71 30.38 3.62 -19.26
C ARG A 71 28.91 3.45 -19.64
N PRO A 72 28.49 2.51 -20.51
CA PRO A 72 27.07 2.39 -20.88
C PRO A 72 26.16 2.07 -19.69
N TYR A 73 26.66 1.34 -18.69
CA TYR A 73 25.89 1.01 -17.49
C TYR A 73 25.76 2.20 -16.54
N VAL A 74 26.81 3.02 -16.41
CA VAL A 74 26.76 4.26 -15.64
C VAL A 74 25.80 5.25 -16.29
N GLU A 75 25.86 5.39 -17.62
CA GLU A 75 24.93 6.23 -18.35
C GLU A 75 23.48 5.77 -18.12
N TRP A 76 23.21 4.48 -18.30
CA TRP A 76 21.89 3.90 -18.08
C TRP A 76 21.38 4.07 -16.65
N ALA A 77 22.23 3.80 -15.65
CA ALA A 77 21.90 4.00 -14.25
C ALA A 77 21.60 5.48 -13.93
N SER A 78 22.33 6.40 -14.56
CA SER A 78 22.07 7.84 -14.46
C SER A 78 20.70 8.21 -15.02
N GLN A 79 20.33 7.69 -16.20
CA GLN A 79 18.99 7.95 -16.77
C GLN A 79 17.88 7.40 -15.88
N LEU A 80 18.06 6.19 -15.33
CA LEU A 80 17.08 5.60 -14.41
C LEU A 80 16.94 6.44 -13.14
N ALA A 81 18.05 6.87 -12.55
CA ALA A 81 18.04 7.76 -11.40
C ALA A 81 17.27 9.05 -11.69
N GLU A 82 17.51 9.71 -12.84
CA GLU A 82 16.74 10.89 -13.27
C GLU A 82 15.24 10.58 -13.41
N TRP A 83 14.90 9.46 -14.06
CA TRP A 83 13.51 9.12 -14.34
C TRP A 83 12.72 8.84 -13.06
N THR A 84 13.35 8.27 -12.05
CA THR A 84 12.69 8.02 -10.75
C THR A 84 12.41 9.29 -9.96
N ILE A 85 13.21 10.36 -10.15
CA ILE A 85 12.97 11.65 -9.48
C ILE A 85 12.05 12.57 -10.26
N THR A 86 11.91 12.36 -11.57
CA THR A 86 11.08 13.17 -12.47
C THR A 86 9.61 12.73 -12.39
N PRO A 87 8.71 13.50 -11.75
CA PRO A 87 7.34 13.07 -11.49
C PRO A 87 6.55 12.79 -12.77
N ASP A 88 6.82 13.53 -13.84
CA ASP A 88 6.13 13.43 -15.13
C ASP A 88 6.33 12.07 -15.80
N LEU A 89 7.46 11.41 -15.55
CA LEU A 89 7.78 10.10 -16.12
C LEU A 89 7.09 8.97 -15.36
N ASN A 90 6.73 9.20 -14.09
CA ASN A 90 6.06 8.22 -13.21
C ASN A 90 6.75 6.85 -13.22
N VAL A 91 8.09 6.85 -13.30
CA VAL A 91 8.91 5.64 -13.25
C VAL A 91 9.13 5.30 -11.79
N ALA A 92 8.59 4.15 -11.37
CA ALA A 92 8.84 3.64 -10.03
C ALA A 92 10.29 3.17 -9.89
N GLU A 93 10.81 3.26 -8.67
CA GLU A 93 12.12 2.69 -8.31
C GLU A 93 12.17 1.20 -8.65
N ARG A 94 13.32 0.72 -9.12
CA ARG A 94 13.43 -0.66 -9.59
C ARG A 94 13.23 -1.66 -8.46
N PRO A 95 12.64 -2.83 -8.76
CA PRO A 95 12.50 -3.90 -7.79
C PRO A 95 13.84 -4.26 -7.14
N GLY A 96 13.82 -4.34 -5.80
CA GLY A 96 15.02 -4.66 -5.04
C GLY A 96 15.80 -3.46 -4.53
N ILE A 97 15.43 -2.24 -4.89
CA ILE A 97 15.92 -1.04 -4.22
C ILE A 97 14.85 -0.60 -3.20
N LEU A 98 15.26 -0.32 -1.96
CA LEU A 98 14.40 0.29 -0.94
C LEU A 98 15.23 1.29 -0.15
N ASP A 99 14.92 2.58 -0.27
CA ASP A 99 15.75 3.67 0.26
C ASP A 99 17.23 3.46 -0.15
N ASN A 100 18.19 3.66 0.75
CA ASN A 100 19.61 3.47 0.49
C ASN A 100 20.05 1.98 0.34
N LEU A 101 19.12 1.01 0.32
CA LEU A 101 19.44 -0.42 0.30
C LEU A 101 19.18 -1.07 -1.07
N VAL A 102 20.16 -1.87 -1.52
CA VAL A 102 20.02 -2.81 -2.65
C VAL A 102 19.91 -4.23 -2.09
N ILE A 103 18.68 -4.74 -2.08
CA ILE A 103 18.30 -5.99 -1.41
C ILE A 103 18.51 -7.20 -2.33
N SER A 104 18.97 -8.32 -1.77
CA SER A 104 19.07 -9.59 -2.51
C SER A 104 17.71 -10.10 -3.01
N ASN A 105 17.69 -10.65 -4.23
CA ASN A 105 16.48 -11.16 -4.84
C ASN A 105 16.08 -12.53 -4.27
N LEU A 106 14.77 -12.71 -4.03
CA LEU A 106 14.20 -14.00 -3.67
C LEU A 106 13.97 -14.83 -4.95
N THR A 107 14.76 -15.87 -5.16
CA THR A 107 14.73 -16.69 -6.39
C THR A 107 13.75 -17.85 -6.28
N GLU A 108 13.77 -18.55 -5.14
CA GLU A 108 12.90 -19.68 -4.89
C GLU A 108 12.40 -19.65 -3.44
N TRP A 109 11.21 -20.21 -3.21
CA TRP A 109 10.72 -20.46 -1.87
C TRP A 109 10.01 -21.81 -1.85
N SER A 110 10.16 -22.52 -0.74
CA SER A 110 9.46 -23.78 -0.50
C SER A 110 8.75 -23.74 0.85
N PRO A 111 7.44 -24.07 0.90
CA PRO A 111 6.76 -24.18 2.17
C PRO A 111 7.31 -25.37 2.95
N THR A 112 7.70 -25.15 4.21
CA THR A 112 8.15 -26.26 5.08
C THR A 112 7.00 -27.18 5.52
N THR A 113 5.75 -26.74 5.30
CA THR A 113 4.54 -27.49 5.65
C THR A 113 3.59 -27.57 4.46
N ALA A 114 2.95 -28.72 4.24
CA ALA A 114 2.01 -28.97 3.14
C ALA A 114 0.82 -27.98 3.10
N ALA A 115 0.51 -27.29 4.21
CA ALA A 115 -0.58 -26.31 4.27
C ALA A 115 -0.34 -25.04 3.43
N ALA A 116 0.89 -24.79 2.97
CA ALA A 116 1.26 -23.59 2.21
C ALA A 116 1.54 -23.86 0.71
N SER A 117 1.28 -25.07 0.19
CA SER A 117 1.66 -25.45 -1.19
C SER A 117 0.80 -24.86 -2.31
N ASN A 118 -0.39 -24.31 -2.03
CA ASN A 118 -1.38 -23.95 -3.06
C ASN A 118 -1.80 -22.47 -3.07
N LYS A 119 -1.11 -21.57 -2.37
CA LYS A 119 -1.57 -20.18 -2.23
C LYS A 119 -0.43 -19.17 -2.34
N THR A 120 -0.36 -18.48 -3.47
CA THR A 120 0.72 -17.51 -3.78
C THR A 120 0.25 -16.06 -3.76
N THR A 121 -1.01 -15.79 -4.12
CA THR A 121 -1.54 -14.43 -4.22
C THR A 121 -2.00 -13.88 -2.86
N GLY A 122 -1.58 -12.66 -2.53
CA GLY A 122 -1.93 -11.99 -1.26
C GLY A 122 -1.13 -12.45 -0.03
N TYR A 123 -0.01 -13.15 -0.25
CA TYR A 123 0.92 -13.51 0.81
C TYR A 123 2.06 -12.50 0.89
N GLU A 124 2.59 -12.34 2.09
CA GLU A 124 3.75 -11.51 2.39
C GLU A 124 4.81 -12.41 3.04
N ILE A 125 6.07 -12.31 2.63
CA ILE A 125 7.16 -13.07 3.24
C ILE A 125 8.04 -12.09 4.00
N GLU A 126 8.21 -12.30 5.31
CA GLU A 126 9.17 -11.56 6.12
C GLU A 126 10.41 -12.42 6.36
N ALA A 127 11.58 -11.92 5.95
CA ALA A 127 12.83 -12.64 6.07
C ALA A 127 13.99 -11.70 6.37
N ARG A 128 15.01 -12.21 7.06
CA ARG A 128 16.25 -11.48 7.29
C ARG A 128 17.21 -11.75 6.14
N VAL A 129 17.49 -10.72 5.34
CA VAL A 129 18.21 -10.84 4.08
C VAL A 129 19.46 -9.98 4.07
N PRO A 130 20.55 -10.43 3.41
CA PRO A 130 21.66 -9.56 3.09
C PRO A 130 21.23 -8.50 2.06
N ALA A 131 21.81 -7.31 2.21
CA ALA A 131 21.66 -6.18 1.30
C ALA A 131 22.95 -5.37 1.26
N LEU A 132 23.11 -4.55 0.23
CA LEU A 132 24.13 -3.50 0.19
C LEU A 132 23.49 -2.18 0.64
N ALA A 133 24.03 -1.57 1.68
CA ALA A 133 23.70 -0.20 2.06
C ALA A 133 24.66 0.75 1.35
N VAL A 134 24.11 1.69 0.59
CA VAL A 134 24.84 2.70 -0.16
C VAL A 134 24.71 4.03 0.57
N ASP A 135 25.75 4.42 1.29
CA ASP A 135 25.80 5.69 1.98
C ASP A 135 26.84 6.58 1.30
N VAL A 136 26.47 7.81 0.97
CA VAL A 136 27.40 8.84 0.48
C VAL A 136 27.38 9.97 1.51
N ALA A 137 28.53 10.54 1.79
CA ALA A 137 28.63 11.74 2.61
C ALA A 137 29.42 12.79 1.84
N CYS A 138 28.80 13.93 1.56
CA CYS A 138 29.44 15.05 0.87
C CYS A 138 29.82 16.15 1.85
N GLU A 139 31.12 16.46 1.92
CA GLU A 139 31.64 17.57 2.70
C GLU A 139 31.70 18.84 1.83
N PRO A 140 30.92 19.88 2.16
CA PRO A 140 30.87 21.10 1.37
C PRO A 140 32.09 22.00 1.61
N ILE A 141 32.60 22.64 0.57
CA ILE A 141 33.68 23.62 0.60
C ILE A 141 33.12 24.97 0.15
N SER A 142 33.11 25.94 1.06
CA SER A 142 32.49 27.25 0.85
C SER A 142 33.25 28.10 -0.17
N PRO A 143 32.58 28.99 -0.93
CA PRO A 143 33.24 29.93 -1.83
C PRO A 143 34.34 30.80 -1.21
N HIS A 144 34.24 31.09 0.09
CA HIS A 144 35.23 31.90 0.81
C HIS A 144 36.55 31.15 1.08
N GLU A 145 36.57 29.84 0.86
CA GLU A 145 37.74 28.98 1.03
C GLU A 145 38.56 28.86 -0.27
N PHE A 146 38.15 29.58 -1.30
CA PHE A 146 38.86 29.71 -2.57
C PHE A 146 39.32 31.16 -2.76
N GLU A 147 40.59 31.33 -3.08
CA GLU A 147 41.15 32.57 -3.63
C GLU A 147 40.96 32.58 -5.13
N VAL A 148 40.53 33.72 -5.68
CA VAL A 148 40.36 33.92 -7.12
C VAL A 148 41.61 34.62 -7.66
N PHE A 149 42.20 34.08 -8.71
CA PHE A 149 43.33 34.67 -9.43
C PHE A 149 42.83 35.20 -10.76
N ALA A 150 43.39 36.32 -11.20
CA ALA A 150 43.24 36.76 -12.57
C ALA A 150 44.58 36.74 -13.29
N PHE A 151 44.56 36.33 -14.56
CA PHE A 151 45.71 36.40 -15.45
C PHE A 151 45.25 36.78 -16.86
N ARG A 152 46.14 37.41 -17.63
CA ARG A 152 45.91 37.63 -19.05
C ARG A 152 46.36 36.42 -19.84
N ASN A 153 45.43 35.84 -20.59
CA ASN A 153 45.70 34.72 -21.47
C ASN A 153 46.11 35.22 -22.85
N ASN A 154 47.42 35.15 -23.12
CA ASN A 154 48.00 35.58 -24.40
C ASN A 154 47.51 34.74 -25.59
N ASP A 155 47.15 33.47 -25.36
CA ASP A 155 46.64 32.57 -26.40
C ASP A 155 45.20 32.93 -26.81
N CYS A 156 44.49 33.66 -25.95
CA CYS A 156 43.12 34.12 -26.16
C CYS A 156 43.02 35.63 -26.49
N ASN A 157 43.96 36.21 -27.26
CA ASN A 157 43.97 37.65 -27.56
C ASN A 157 44.02 38.54 -26.29
N ASP A 158 44.82 38.17 -25.29
CA ASP A 158 45.02 38.95 -24.05
C ASP A 158 43.73 39.10 -23.21
N THR A 159 42.79 38.14 -23.31
CA THR A 159 41.59 38.11 -22.47
C THR A 159 41.93 37.82 -21.02
N ILE A 160 41.17 38.43 -20.11
CA ILE A 160 41.27 38.14 -18.68
C ILE A 160 40.63 36.78 -18.41
N SER A 161 41.37 35.89 -17.77
CA SER A 161 40.92 34.59 -17.31
C SER A 161 41.02 34.52 -15.78
N PHE A 162 40.16 33.69 -15.19
CA PHE A 162 40.12 33.47 -13.76
C PHE A 162 40.58 32.04 -13.43
N ASP A 163 41.21 31.88 -12.28
CA ASP A 163 41.57 30.59 -11.71
C ASP A 163 41.27 30.62 -10.20
N PHE A 164 41.24 29.44 -9.57
CA PHE A 164 40.92 29.29 -8.15
C PHE A 164 42.03 28.55 -7.42
N ARG A 165 42.35 29.00 -6.21
CA ARG A 165 43.27 28.30 -5.31
C ARG A 165 42.63 28.08 -3.96
N TRP A 166 42.86 26.91 -3.38
CA TRP A 166 42.50 26.59 -1.99
C TRP A 166 43.19 27.58 -1.04
N SER A 167 42.43 28.23 -0.16
CA SER A 167 42.94 29.22 0.79
C SER A 167 42.83 28.77 2.25
N SER A 168 41.90 27.85 2.55
CA SER A 168 41.63 27.39 3.91
C SER A 168 42.27 26.03 4.21
N SER A 169 42.59 25.77 5.48
CA SER A 169 43.02 24.44 5.93
C SER A 169 41.91 23.40 5.82
N HIS A 170 40.64 23.82 5.93
CA HIS A 170 39.48 22.95 5.78
C HIS A 170 39.44 22.38 4.36
N CYS A 171 39.40 23.24 3.34
CA CYS A 171 39.48 22.88 1.93
C CYS A 171 40.65 21.91 1.61
N LEU A 172 41.85 22.20 2.11
CA LEU A 172 43.01 21.32 1.92
C LEU A 172 42.82 19.94 2.57
N SER A 173 42.24 19.88 3.77
CA SER A 173 41.97 18.62 4.47
C SER A 173 40.85 17.81 3.83
N THR A 174 39.76 18.45 3.41
CA THR A 174 38.58 17.84 2.78
C THR A 174 38.93 17.19 1.43
N LEU A 175 39.87 17.79 0.70
CA LEU A 175 40.37 17.28 -0.59
C LEU A 175 41.62 16.40 -0.45
N ASN A 176 42.07 16.13 0.79
CA ASN A 176 43.27 15.35 1.09
C ASN A 176 44.53 15.86 0.34
N ILE A 177 44.65 17.18 0.16
CA ILE A 177 45.78 17.80 -0.54
C ILE A 177 46.92 18.00 0.46
N THR A 178 48.02 17.26 0.27
CA THR A 178 49.22 17.43 1.09
C THR A 178 50.11 18.56 0.58
N GLU A 179 50.96 19.12 1.43
CA GLU A 179 52.00 20.09 1.04
C GLU A 179 52.95 19.51 -0.03
N ALA A 180 53.16 18.18 -0.02
CA ALA A 180 53.93 17.51 -1.07
C ALA A 180 53.18 17.50 -2.42
N ASN A 181 51.86 17.34 -2.44
CA ASN A 181 51.04 17.44 -3.66
C ASN A 181 51.09 18.86 -4.22
N GLN A 182 51.06 19.86 -3.32
CA GLN A 182 51.25 21.25 -3.68
C GLN A 182 52.63 21.50 -4.34
N ILE A 183 53.72 21.02 -3.74
CA ILE A 183 55.07 21.29 -4.24
C ILE A 183 55.39 20.49 -5.51
N SER A 184 55.05 19.20 -5.54
CA SER A 184 55.47 18.27 -6.60
C SER A 184 54.78 18.52 -7.95
N HIS A 185 53.57 19.05 -7.94
CA HIS A 185 52.79 19.26 -9.16
C HIS A 185 52.88 20.71 -9.65
N GLY A 186 53.65 21.56 -8.95
CA GLY A 186 53.60 23.02 -9.04
C GLY A 186 52.18 23.47 -8.74
N ILE A 187 51.93 24.13 -7.61
CA ILE A 187 50.56 24.54 -7.18
C ILE A 187 49.72 25.21 -8.29
N ASN A 188 50.35 25.78 -9.31
CA ASN A 188 49.67 26.28 -10.50
C ASN A 188 49.38 25.20 -11.55
N THR A 189 50.28 24.27 -11.81
CA THR A 189 50.28 23.45 -13.04
C THR A 189 49.26 22.31 -13.10
N PHE A 190 48.69 21.86 -11.98
CA PHE A 190 47.70 20.78 -12.02
C PHE A 190 46.32 21.30 -12.45
N LEU A 191 45.91 22.47 -11.94
CA LEU A 191 44.75 23.17 -12.50
C LEU A 191 45.06 23.71 -13.90
N GLU A 192 46.27 24.22 -14.15
CA GLU A 192 46.66 24.73 -15.48
C GLU A 192 46.87 23.66 -16.59
N ASN A 193 46.73 22.35 -16.38
CA ASN A 193 46.85 21.40 -17.51
C ASN A 193 45.65 20.50 -17.73
N GLU A 194 44.84 20.23 -16.69
CA GLU A 194 43.60 19.47 -16.84
C GLU A 194 42.32 20.26 -16.49
N PHE A 195 42.46 21.40 -15.78
CA PHE A 195 41.34 22.20 -15.26
C PHE A 195 41.40 23.67 -15.69
N PHE A 196 42.02 23.99 -16.83
CA PHE A 196 41.92 25.34 -17.40
C PHE A 196 40.46 25.61 -17.77
N PHE A 197 39.72 26.16 -16.83
CA PHE A 197 38.43 26.79 -17.05
C PHE A 197 38.66 28.27 -17.33
N SER A 198 39.69 28.56 -18.15
CA SER A 198 39.66 29.80 -18.90
C SER A 198 38.37 29.75 -19.69
N SER A 199 37.50 30.76 -19.55
CA SER A 199 36.51 31.07 -20.56
C SER A 199 37.22 30.89 -21.90
N GLN A 200 36.93 29.80 -22.60
CA GLN A 200 37.73 29.40 -23.75
C GLN A 200 37.88 30.63 -24.64
N CYS A 201 38.97 30.75 -25.41
CA CYS A 201 39.18 31.84 -26.36
C CYS A 201 38.02 32.04 -27.39
N SER A 202 36.92 31.28 -27.25
CA SER A 202 35.59 31.53 -27.76
C SER A 202 35.29 33.02 -27.80
N LYS A 203 35.13 33.53 -29.01
CA LYS A 203 34.71 34.89 -29.34
C LYS A 203 33.25 35.19 -28.93
N GLY A 204 32.69 34.40 -28.00
CA GLY A 204 31.31 34.48 -27.51
C GLY A 204 31.27 34.84 -26.03
N ALA A 205 30.08 35.11 -25.50
CA ALA A 205 29.91 35.29 -24.06
C ALA A 205 30.36 34.01 -23.33
N PRO A 206 31.14 34.11 -22.24
CA PRO A 206 31.50 32.95 -21.44
C PRO A 206 30.24 32.25 -20.93
N PRO A 207 30.28 30.92 -20.75
CA PRO A 207 29.22 30.23 -20.02
C PRO A 207 29.06 30.87 -18.64
N SER A 208 27.81 31.03 -18.20
CA SER A 208 27.53 31.59 -16.87
C SER A 208 27.84 30.60 -15.75
N TYR A 209 27.80 29.30 -16.05
CA TYR A 209 28.10 28.25 -15.09
C TYR A 209 29.03 27.22 -15.72
N TYR A 210 30.04 26.87 -14.95
CA TYR A 210 30.97 25.80 -15.30
C TYR A 210 30.98 24.78 -14.17
N GLY A 211 31.01 23.49 -14.47
CA GLY A 211 31.03 22.46 -13.45
C GLY A 211 31.77 21.23 -13.90
N SER A 212 32.50 20.64 -12.97
CA SER A 212 33.31 19.47 -13.21
C SER A 212 33.16 18.48 -12.05
N CYS A 213 33.27 17.20 -12.38
CA CYS A 213 33.17 16.11 -11.44
C CYS A 213 34.33 15.17 -11.74
N HIS A 214 35.10 14.83 -10.71
CA HIS A 214 36.33 14.05 -10.80
C HIS A 214 36.39 13.05 -9.67
N MET A 215 37.01 11.89 -9.90
CA MET A 215 37.44 11.03 -8.81
C MET A 215 38.77 11.51 -8.26
N ASP A 216 38.98 11.33 -6.95
CA ASP A 216 40.21 11.70 -6.24
C ASP A 216 41.46 11.34 -7.05
N VAL A 217 42.11 12.39 -7.55
CA VAL A 217 43.24 12.31 -8.47
C VAL A 217 44.50 11.75 -7.78
N PHE A 218 44.52 11.75 -6.44
CA PHE A 218 45.65 11.28 -5.64
C PHE A 218 45.53 9.80 -5.21
N GLY A 219 44.52 9.09 -5.74
CA GLY A 219 44.60 7.65 -5.98
C GLY A 219 44.48 6.74 -4.76
N THR A 220 43.91 7.22 -3.64
CA THR A 220 43.77 6.39 -2.43
C THR A 220 42.37 6.31 -1.85
N THR A 221 41.41 7.15 -2.30
CA THR A 221 40.09 7.19 -1.69
C THR A 221 38.94 7.10 -2.69
N SER A 222 37.83 6.48 -2.26
CA SER A 222 36.53 6.38 -2.93
C SER A 222 35.78 7.72 -2.91
N THR A 223 36.49 8.79 -3.26
CA THR A 223 36.02 10.15 -3.10
C THR A 223 35.82 10.78 -4.47
N ILE A 224 34.64 11.32 -4.69
CA ILE A 224 34.34 12.18 -5.83
C ILE A 224 34.49 13.62 -5.38
N VAL A 225 35.16 14.42 -6.18
CA VAL A 225 35.25 15.86 -6.01
C VAL A 225 34.39 16.52 -7.08
N VAL A 226 33.50 17.40 -6.64
CA VAL A 226 32.60 18.15 -7.52
C VAL A 226 32.92 19.63 -7.38
N PHE A 227 33.11 20.30 -8.51
CA PHE A 227 33.33 21.74 -8.58
C PHE A 227 32.20 22.40 -9.37
N LEU A 228 31.67 23.49 -8.83
CA LEU A 228 30.68 24.33 -9.51
C LEU A 228 31.12 25.79 -9.43
N GLU A 229 31.44 26.33 -10.59
CA GLU A 229 31.88 27.70 -10.83
C GLU A 229 30.72 28.54 -11.33
N ASP A 230 30.58 29.72 -10.75
CA ASP A 230 29.57 30.71 -11.05
C ASP A 230 30.23 31.96 -11.64
N PHE A 231 30.10 32.08 -12.96
CA PHE A 231 30.50 33.22 -13.78
C PHE A 231 29.32 34.11 -14.15
N SER A 232 28.13 33.92 -13.53
CA SER A 232 26.93 34.70 -13.86
C SER A 232 27.11 36.20 -13.62
N SER A 233 28.00 36.58 -12.70
CA SER A 233 28.40 37.97 -12.46
C SER A 233 29.22 38.58 -13.60
N ILE A 234 29.88 37.75 -14.42
CA ILE A 234 30.74 38.15 -15.54
C ILE A 234 29.93 38.07 -16.83
N SER A 235 28.86 38.86 -16.87
CA SER A 235 28.04 38.99 -18.08
C SER A 235 28.40 40.28 -18.83
N GLY A 236 28.85 40.13 -20.07
CA GLY A 236 29.19 41.26 -20.95
C GLY A 236 30.63 41.76 -20.82
N PRO A 237 30.94 42.96 -21.35
CA PRO A 237 32.29 43.52 -21.28
C PRO A 237 32.61 43.89 -19.83
N PHE A 238 33.64 43.27 -19.28
CA PHE A 238 34.20 43.63 -17.97
C PHE A 238 35.62 44.15 -18.15
N GLU A 239 36.00 45.10 -17.31
CA GLU A 239 37.32 45.74 -17.36
C GLU A 239 37.92 45.78 -15.96
N ALA A 240 39.25 45.71 -15.90
CA ALA A 240 39.99 45.89 -14.67
C ALA A 240 39.98 47.37 -14.29
N ILE A 241 39.38 47.69 -13.14
CA ILE A 241 39.41 49.04 -12.57
C ILE A 241 40.79 49.29 -11.95
N THR A 242 41.38 48.24 -11.37
CA THR A 242 42.71 48.28 -10.77
C THR A 242 43.69 47.49 -11.62
N GLU A 243 44.85 48.07 -11.90
CA GLU A 243 45.92 47.36 -12.61
C GLU A 243 46.39 46.15 -11.78
N PHE A 244 46.35 44.96 -12.36
CA PHE A 244 46.81 43.72 -11.74
C PHE A 244 47.90 43.08 -12.60
N LYS A 245 48.83 42.36 -11.96
CA LYS A 245 49.86 41.55 -12.65
C LYS A 245 49.29 40.17 -12.96
N ASN A 246 49.85 39.48 -13.95
CA ASN A 246 49.48 38.08 -14.19
C ASN A 246 49.65 37.24 -12.92
N ASN A 247 48.64 36.41 -12.64
CA ASN A 247 48.56 35.55 -11.45
C ASN A 247 48.47 36.32 -10.12
N THR A 248 47.68 37.40 -10.09
CA THR A 248 47.40 38.17 -8.87
C THR A 248 46.05 37.73 -8.28
N ILE A 249 45.98 37.61 -6.95
CA ILE A 249 44.72 37.41 -6.23
C ILE A 249 43.84 38.64 -6.43
N VAL A 250 42.62 38.42 -6.91
CA VAL A 250 41.66 39.48 -7.20
C VAL A 250 40.48 39.43 -6.23
N ASN A 251 39.89 40.60 -5.99
CA ASN A 251 38.71 40.77 -5.15
C ASN A 251 37.63 41.54 -5.91
N SER A 252 36.49 41.77 -5.27
CA SER A 252 35.36 42.53 -5.84
C SER A 252 35.71 43.94 -6.32
N ASP A 253 36.82 44.53 -5.85
CA ASP A 253 37.23 45.90 -6.17
C ASP A 253 38.20 45.94 -7.37
N THR A 254 38.65 44.79 -7.86
CA THR A 254 39.60 44.71 -8.98
C THR A 254 38.91 44.97 -10.32
N PHE A 255 37.65 44.57 -10.46
CA PHE A 255 36.86 44.66 -11.68
C PHE A 255 35.58 45.47 -11.46
N ASN A 256 34.98 45.93 -12.55
CA ASN A 256 33.64 46.56 -12.54
C ASN A 256 32.48 45.57 -12.33
N VAL A 257 32.80 44.29 -12.16
CA VAL A 257 31.88 43.18 -11.90
C VAL A 257 32.35 42.40 -10.67
N SER A 258 31.45 41.62 -10.07
CA SER A 258 31.87 40.70 -9.00
C SER A 258 32.75 39.59 -9.56
N VAL A 259 33.82 39.26 -8.83
CA VAL A 259 34.67 38.10 -9.16
C VAL A 259 33.85 36.81 -9.16
N PRO A 260 34.20 35.83 -10.02
CA PRO A 260 33.48 34.56 -10.06
C PRO A 260 33.67 33.81 -8.74
N THR A 261 32.77 32.89 -8.46
CA THR A 261 32.83 32.08 -7.23
C THR A 261 32.93 30.60 -7.56
N LEU A 262 33.73 29.86 -6.79
CA LEU A 262 33.86 28.41 -6.90
C LEU A 262 33.27 27.74 -5.66
N ARG A 263 32.50 26.67 -5.86
CA ARG A 263 32.02 25.79 -4.80
C ARG A 263 32.65 24.43 -5.03
N GLY A 264 33.12 23.80 -3.95
CA GLY A 264 33.66 22.45 -3.99
C GLY A 264 32.85 21.53 -3.11
N LEU A 265 32.80 20.25 -3.47
CA LEU A 265 32.33 19.17 -2.62
C LEU A 265 33.34 18.03 -2.64
N SER A 266 33.48 17.34 -1.52
CA SER A 266 34.18 16.06 -1.43
C SER A 266 33.21 14.99 -0.95
N CYS A 267 32.76 14.15 -1.87
CA CYS A 267 31.76 13.12 -1.64
C CYS A 267 32.42 11.76 -1.46
N LYS A 268 32.38 11.24 -0.24
CA LYS A 268 32.92 9.92 0.10
C LYS A 268 31.81 8.88 0.05
N GLU A 269 31.98 7.91 -0.83
CA GLU A 269 31.09 6.75 -0.90
C GLU A 269 31.50 5.68 0.13
N ASN A 270 30.48 5.10 0.78
CA ASN A 270 30.60 4.03 1.75
C ASN A 270 29.53 2.96 1.48
N ILE A 271 29.93 1.91 0.75
CA ILE A 271 29.08 0.73 0.53
C ILE A 271 29.37 -0.30 1.61
N THR A 272 28.35 -0.68 2.38
CA THR A 272 28.47 -1.69 3.44
C THR A 272 27.52 -2.86 3.22
N THR A 273 27.96 -4.05 3.60
CA THR A 273 27.10 -5.23 3.61
C THR A 273 26.32 -5.26 4.92
N VAL A 274 24.99 -5.24 4.81
CA VAL A 274 24.07 -5.27 5.94
C VAL A 274 23.15 -6.48 5.86
N GLU A 275 22.65 -6.89 7.01
CA GLU A 275 21.54 -7.84 7.15
C GLU A 275 20.31 -7.07 7.68
N VAL A 276 19.15 -7.26 7.07
CA VAL A 276 17.94 -6.50 7.40
C VAL A 276 16.68 -7.35 7.26
N ASN A 277 15.69 -7.14 8.13
CA ASN A 277 14.39 -7.78 8.00
C ASN A 277 13.58 -7.08 6.91
N VAL A 278 13.29 -7.80 5.84
CA VAL A 278 12.58 -7.32 4.65
C VAL A 278 11.27 -8.07 4.51
N LYS A 279 10.23 -7.32 4.11
CA LYS A 279 8.96 -7.86 3.68
C LYS A 279 8.91 -7.90 2.16
N PHE A 280 8.69 -9.08 1.62
CA PHE A 280 8.48 -9.34 0.20
C PHE A 280 6.99 -9.51 -0.09
N LYS A 281 6.57 -9.03 -1.27
CA LYS A 281 5.25 -9.30 -1.84
C LYS A 281 5.41 -9.84 -3.25
N GLN A 282 4.44 -10.64 -3.66
CA GLN A 282 4.31 -11.08 -5.03
C GLN A 282 3.25 -10.22 -5.73
N PRO A 283 3.64 -9.22 -6.54
CA PRO A 283 2.67 -8.46 -7.30
C PRO A 283 2.03 -9.37 -8.35
N THR A 284 0.79 -9.04 -8.72
CA THR A 284 0.06 -9.73 -9.78
C THR A 284 -0.21 -8.76 -10.89
N SER A 285 0.09 -9.14 -12.13
CA SER A 285 -0.28 -8.38 -13.32
C SER A 285 -1.56 -8.99 -13.91
N LEU A 286 -2.52 -8.15 -14.24
CA LEU A 286 -3.67 -8.55 -15.05
C LEU A 286 -3.31 -8.27 -16.51
N ASP A 287 -3.29 -9.29 -17.36
CA ASP A 287 -3.12 -9.08 -18.80
C ASP A 287 -4.41 -8.53 -19.44
N ILE A 288 -4.32 -8.09 -20.70
CA ILE A 288 -5.44 -7.53 -21.47
C ILE A 288 -6.56 -8.59 -21.67
N SER A 289 -6.22 -9.88 -21.61
CA SER A 289 -7.18 -10.98 -21.66
C SER A 289 -7.81 -11.34 -20.31
N GLY A 290 -7.45 -10.64 -19.24
CA GLY A 290 -7.95 -10.88 -17.89
C GLY A 290 -7.25 -12.01 -17.13
N ASN A 291 -6.19 -12.61 -17.67
CA ASN A 291 -5.40 -13.58 -16.91
C ASN A 291 -4.52 -12.87 -15.90
N ILE A 292 -4.49 -13.42 -14.69
CA ILE A 292 -3.67 -12.93 -13.60
C ILE A 292 -2.34 -13.69 -13.64
N THR A 293 -1.25 -13.02 -14.00
CA THR A 293 0.10 -13.56 -13.89
C THR A 293 0.74 -13.10 -12.58
N SER A 294 1.31 -14.05 -11.84
CA SER A 294 2.10 -13.72 -10.65
C SER A 294 3.49 -13.29 -11.10
N LEU A 295 3.91 -12.09 -10.70
CA LEU A 295 5.25 -11.58 -10.98
C LEU A 295 6.26 -12.17 -9.96
N PRO A 296 7.57 -11.99 -10.15
CA PRO A 296 8.57 -12.38 -9.16
C PRO A 296 8.32 -11.70 -7.80
N TRP A 297 8.78 -12.32 -6.72
CA TRP A 297 8.75 -11.70 -5.40
C TRP A 297 9.65 -10.49 -5.37
N THR A 298 9.14 -9.38 -4.84
CA THR A 298 9.86 -8.12 -4.76
C THR A 298 9.80 -7.59 -3.33
N PRO A 299 10.90 -7.01 -2.82
CA PRO A 299 10.87 -6.38 -1.51
C PRO A 299 10.03 -5.11 -1.59
N VAL A 300 9.19 -4.88 -0.59
CA VAL A 300 8.26 -3.73 -0.55
C VAL A 300 8.47 -2.83 0.66
N SER A 301 9.07 -3.35 1.72
CA SER A 301 9.39 -2.58 2.93
C SER A 301 10.43 -3.34 3.74
N TYR A 302 11.16 -2.63 4.59
CA TYR A 302 12.12 -3.22 5.52
C TYR A 302 12.00 -2.55 6.89
N ASN A 303 12.48 -3.25 7.93
CA ASN A 303 12.57 -2.67 9.27
C ASN A 303 13.95 -2.02 9.48
N ARG A 304 14.00 -0.69 9.50
CA ARG A 304 15.24 0.09 9.67
C ARG A 304 15.96 -0.22 10.99
N GLU A 305 15.23 -0.51 12.06
CA GLU A 305 15.83 -0.86 13.36
C GLU A 305 16.49 -2.25 13.36
N SER A 306 16.20 -3.08 12.36
CA SER A 306 16.77 -4.43 12.25
C SER A 306 18.07 -4.49 11.47
N ILE A 307 18.57 -3.36 10.95
CA ILE A 307 19.81 -3.30 10.19
C ILE A 307 20.97 -3.69 11.11
N THR A 308 21.70 -4.74 10.72
CA THR A 308 22.94 -5.14 11.36
C THR A 308 24.07 -5.13 10.32
N HIS A 309 25.11 -4.33 10.58
CA HIS A 309 26.29 -4.28 9.72
C HIS A 309 27.12 -5.56 9.93
N ILE A 310 27.35 -6.30 8.84
CA ILE A 310 28.08 -7.58 8.87
C ILE A 310 29.57 -7.31 8.71
N THR A 311 29.92 -6.58 7.65
CA THR A 311 31.29 -6.22 7.31
C THR A 311 31.25 -4.98 6.43
N GLY A 312 32.21 -4.06 6.62
CA GLY A 312 32.54 -3.13 5.54
C GLY A 312 32.99 -3.98 4.35
N VAL A 313 32.50 -3.68 3.15
CA VAL A 313 32.99 -4.35 1.95
C VAL A 313 34.50 -4.10 1.93
N ASN A 314 35.30 -5.16 2.09
CA ASN A 314 36.75 -5.07 2.04
C ASN A 314 37.15 -4.87 0.57
N THR A 315 36.84 -3.69 0.03
CA THR A 315 37.48 -3.21 -1.18
C THR A 315 38.94 -3.06 -0.79
N THR A 316 39.84 -3.68 -1.53
CA THR A 316 41.28 -3.77 -1.24
C THR A 316 41.99 -2.41 -1.44
N GLY A 317 41.37 -1.32 -0.99
CA GLY A 317 41.82 0.06 -1.11
C GLY A 317 41.44 0.74 -2.43
N ARG A 318 40.81 0.03 -3.38
CA ARG A 318 40.29 0.62 -4.62
C ARG A 318 38.81 0.36 -4.71
N PHE A 319 38.03 1.39 -4.44
CA PHE A 319 36.63 1.36 -4.82
C PHE A 319 36.53 1.39 -6.34
N PRO A 320 35.49 0.75 -6.89
CA PRO A 320 35.37 0.62 -8.31
C PRO A 320 35.04 1.99 -8.92
N MET A 321 35.98 2.55 -9.69
CA MET A 321 35.89 3.91 -10.26
C MET A 321 34.63 4.15 -11.11
N TYR A 322 33.97 3.09 -11.55
CA TYR A 322 32.74 3.17 -12.33
C TYR A 322 31.47 3.32 -11.48
N MET A 323 31.54 3.25 -10.16
CA MET A 323 30.37 3.51 -9.30
C MET A 323 30.06 4.99 -9.20
N ALA A 324 31.03 5.84 -9.56
CA ALA A 324 30.83 7.26 -9.73
C ALA A 324 29.85 7.55 -10.88
N PRO A 325 28.91 8.50 -10.71
CA PRO A 325 28.24 9.15 -11.82
C PRO A 325 29.27 9.63 -12.84
N LYS A 326 28.89 9.65 -14.12
CA LYS A 326 29.83 9.95 -15.20
C LYS A 326 30.59 11.25 -14.92
N SER A 327 31.86 11.08 -14.60
CA SER A 327 32.83 12.13 -14.31
C SER A 327 33.76 12.29 -15.52
N SER A 328 34.30 13.49 -15.75
CA SER A 328 35.34 13.67 -16.76
C SER A 328 36.60 12.94 -16.29
N THR A 329 36.78 11.71 -16.74
CA THR A 329 38.02 10.97 -16.44
C THR A 329 39.15 11.59 -17.25
N THR A 330 40.27 11.83 -16.59
CA THR A 330 41.53 12.42 -17.07
C THR A 330 42.24 11.59 -18.17
N SER A 331 41.56 10.61 -18.76
CA SER A 331 42.11 9.87 -19.90
C SER A 331 42.09 10.77 -21.14
N ASN A 332 43.29 11.05 -21.65
CA ASN A 332 43.68 11.98 -22.72
C ASN A 332 42.95 11.92 -24.09
N SER A 333 41.75 11.32 -24.19
CA SER A 333 40.94 11.40 -25.41
C SER A 333 40.04 12.64 -25.36
N MET A 334 40.59 13.78 -25.79
CA MET A 334 39.95 15.12 -25.85
C MET A 334 38.58 15.20 -26.57
N GLY A 335 38.09 14.13 -27.21
CA GLY A 335 36.88 14.19 -28.05
C GLY A 335 35.56 13.78 -27.39
N ALA A 336 35.57 12.92 -26.36
CA ALA A 336 34.35 12.30 -25.83
C ALA A 336 34.01 12.66 -24.37
N ASN A 337 34.91 13.38 -23.68
CA ASN A 337 34.83 13.63 -22.24
C ASN A 337 34.10 14.93 -21.85
N LEU A 338 33.71 15.79 -22.81
CA LEU A 338 32.93 17.01 -22.54
C LEU A 338 31.51 16.75 -22.05
N LEU A 339 31.00 15.52 -22.22
CA LEU A 339 29.65 15.12 -21.80
C LEU A 339 29.49 14.95 -20.28
N ALA A 340 30.56 15.12 -19.49
CA ALA A 340 30.54 14.98 -18.03
C ALA A 340 30.78 16.32 -17.29
N MET A 341 30.71 17.44 -18.02
CA MET A 341 30.96 18.79 -17.51
C MET A 341 29.71 19.65 -17.70
N LEU A 342 29.46 20.57 -16.78
CA LEU A 342 28.53 21.67 -16.99
C LEU A 342 29.31 22.78 -17.70
N ASN A 343 28.84 23.20 -18.87
CA ASN A 343 29.37 24.34 -19.61
C ASN A 343 28.19 25.01 -20.32
N SER A 344 27.49 25.86 -19.59
CA SER A 344 26.18 26.39 -20.01
C SER A 344 25.93 27.80 -19.46
N SER A 345 25.01 28.51 -20.09
CA SER A 345 24.46 29.78 -19.55
C SER A 345 23.43 29.55 -18.44
N SER A 346 23.03 28.31 -18.21
CA SER A 346 22.10 27.88 -17.17
C SER A 346 22.75 26.79 -16.31
N LEU A 347 22.28 26.63 -15.07
CA LEU A 347 22.62 25.48 -14.22
C LEU A 347 22.08 24.15 -14.78
N TRP A 348 21.20 24.23 -15.79
CA TRP A 348 20.81 23.10 -16.62
C TRP A 348 21.78 22.96 -17.82
N PRO A 349 22.49 21.82 -17.98
CA PRO A 349 23.33 21.57 -19.15
C PRO A 349 22.55 21.62 -20.47
N THR A 350 23.12 22.18 -21.53
CA THR A 350 22.44 22.31 -22.84
C THR A 350 22.38 21.01 -23.64
N THR A 351 23.22 20.03 -23.29
CA THR A 351 23.21 18.69 -23.89
C THR A 351 22.10 17.87 -23.24
N THR A 352 21.30 17.16 -24.03
CA THR A 352 20.08 16.47 -23.58
C THR A 352 20.35 15.01 -23.22
N SER A 353 21.43 14.74 -22.49
CA SER A 353 21.78 13.36 -22.17
C SER A 353 22.05 13.25 -20.69
N SER A 354 21.04 12.74 -19.98
CA SER A 354 20.98 12.30 -18.58
C SER A 354 22.15 11.42 -18.10
N SER A 355 23.08 11.15 -19.00
CA SER A 355 24.41 10.61 -18.77
C SER A 355 25.33 11.51 -17.94
N ASN A 356 25.09 12.81 -17.77
CA ASN A 356 25.97 13.72 -17.02
C ASN A 356 25.50 13.91 -15.58
N PHE A 357 26.43 13.92 -14.61
CA PHE A 357 26.11 14.18 -13.21
C PHE A 357 25.45 15.54 -12.98
N PHE A 358 25.85 16.60 -13.69
CA PHE A 358 25.23 17.92 -13.53
C PHE A 358 23.79 17.99 -14.06
N GLU A 359 23.40 17.12 -15.00
CA GLU A 359 22.00 16.99 -15.42
C GLU A 359 21.16 16.37 -14.30
N LEU A 360 21.71 15.38 -13.59
CA LEU A 360 21.05 14.80 -12.40
C LEU A 360 20.89 15.81 -11.27
N LEU A 361 21.93 16.62 -11.01
CA LEU A 361 21.86 17.69 -10.01
C LEU A 361 20.81 18.72 -10.38
N ALA A 362 20.73 19.10 -11.66
CA ALA A 362 19.73 20.04 -12.15
C ALA A 362 18.31 19.46 -12.04
N ALA A 363 18.10 18.19 -12.42
CA ALA A 363 16.83 17.49 -12.26
C ALA A 363 16.40 17.38 -10.79
N TYR A 364 17.33 17.10 -9.87
CA TYR A 364 17.05 17.12 -8.43
C TYR A 364 16.63 18.51 -7.96
N ALA A 365 17.37 19.55 -8.36
CA ALA A 365 17.06 20.92 -8.01
C ALA A 365 15.68 21.37 -8.52
N GLU A 366 15.29 20.94 -9.73
CA GLU A 366 13.96 21.22 -10.29
C GLU A 366 12.87 20.46 -9.52
N TYR A 367 12.96 19.13 -9.45
CA TYR A 367 11.82 18.31 -9.04
C TYR A 367 11.74 18.07 -7.53
N LYS A 368 12.85 18.19 -6.80
CA LYS A 368 12.88 18.02 -5.34
C LYS A 368 12.99 19.35 -4.61
N LEU A 369 13.77 20.30 -5.12
CA LEU A 369 13.94 21.61 -4.49
C LEU A 369 13.03 22.70 -5.08
N ASN A 370 12.46 22.50 -6.28
CA ASN A 370 11.69 23.51 -7.03
C ASN A 370 12.49 24.82 -7.23
N ASN A 371 13.81 24.73 -7.35
CA ASN A 371 14.69 25.89 -7.54
C ASN A 371 16.08 25.48 -8.05
N HIS A 372 16.38 25.71 -9.33
CA HIS A 372 17.72 25.48 -9.90
C HIS A 372 18.83 26.26 -9.20
N THR A 373 18.57 27.48 -8.73
CA THR A 373 19.57 28.31 -8.06
C THR A 373 19.97 27.79 -6.68
N ALA A 374 19.23 26.82 -6.13
CA ALA A 374 19.63 26.15 -4.89
C ALA A 374 20.98 25.45 -5.03
N LEU A 375 21.38 25.03 -6.25
CA LEU A 375 22.73 24.48 -6.49
C LEU A 375 23.87 25.49 -6.25
N LEU A 376 23.56 26.79 -6.16
CA LEU A 376 24.52 27.82 -5.76
C LEU A 376 24.63 28.00 -4.25
N ASP A 377 23.82 27.30 -3.44
CA ASP A 377 24.11 27.11 -2.02
C ASP A 377 24.94 25.83 -1.86
N VAL A 378 26.04 25.92 -1.11
CA VAL A 378 26.99 24.80 -1.01
C VAL A 378 26.38 23.60 -0.26
N ASN A 379 25.45 23.82 0.66
CA ASN A 379 24.81 22.73 1.41
C ASN A 379 23.73 22.05 0.58
N ASP A 380 22.95 22.82 -0.18
CA ASP A 380 21.97 22.28 -1.11
C ASP A 380 22.65 21.51 -2.26
N LEU A 381 23.79 22.02 -2.76
CA LEU A 381 24.64 21.31 -3.72
C LEU A 381 25.16 19.99 -3.12
N ALA A 382 25.67 20.01 -1.89
CA ALA A 382 26.15 18.82 -1.19
C ALA A 382 25.04 17.76 -1.04
N LYS A 383 23.85 18.19 -0.62
CA LYS A 383 22.70 17.31 -0.45
C LYS A 383 22.20 16.74 -1.79
N ALA A 384 22.14 17.56 -2.83
CA ALA A 384 21.77 17.10 -4.17
C ALA A 384 22.79 16.07 -4.69
N ALA A 385 24.09 16.32 -4.50
CA ALA A 385 25.15 15.40 -4.88
C ALA A 385 25.09 14.08 -4.09
N GLU A 386 24.83 14.13 -2.79
CA GLU A 386 24.66 12.95 -1.94
C GLU A 386 23.51 12.07 -2.45
N GLU A 387 22.31 12.65 -2.61
CA GLU A 387 21.11 11.92 -3.03
C GLU A 387 21.24 11.35 -4.45
N MET A 388 21.81 12.12 -5.38
CA MET A 388 21.99 11.67 -6.77
C MET A 388 23.09 10.64 -6.90
N TYR A 389 24.19 10.78 -6.17
CA TYR A 389 25.22 9.74 -6.15
C TYR A 389 24.66 8.44 -5.56
N VAL A 390 23.94 8.50 -4.43
CA VAL A 390 23.25 7.32 -3.85
C VAL A 390 22.26 6.71 -4.84
N ALA A 391 21.47 7.51 -5.57
CA ALA A 391 20.54 7.01 -6.58
C ALA A 391 21.26 6.29 -7.73
N VAL A 392 22.29 6.90 -8.31
CA VAL A 392 23.06 6.31 -9.42
C VAL A 392 23.73 5.01 -8.99
N THR A 393 24.39 4.97 -7.83
CA THR A 393 25.04 3.76 -7.33
C THR A 393 24.02 2.63 -7.14
N ARG A 394 22.84 2.90 -6.56
CA ARG A 394 21.80 1.87 -6.36
C ARG A 394 21.27 1.30 -7.66
N GLU A 395 21.04 2.17 -8.65
CA GLU A 395 20.59 1.76 -9.99
C GLU A 395 21.66 0.92 -10.70
N LEU A 396 22.92 1.35 -10.60
CA LEU A 396 24.05 0.62 -11.16
C LEU A 396 24.22 -0.76 -10.51
N LEU A 397 24.18 -0.85 -9.18
CA LEU A 397 24.25 -2.12 -8.45
C LEU A 397 23.10 -3.06 -8.84
N THR A 398 21.91 -2.51 -9.02
CA THR A 398 20.73 -3.26 -9.46
C THR A 398 20.89 -3.78 -10.88
N GLU A 399 21.43 -2.96 -11.79
CA GLU A 399 21.73 -3.36 -13.16
C GLU A 399 22.80 -4.45 -13.24
N ARG A 400 23.75 -4.46 -12.30
CA ARG A 400 24.83 -5.46 -12.23
C ARG A 400 24.44 -6.79 -11.59
N ARG A 401 23.21 -6.95 -11.10
CA ARG A 401 22.76 -8.21 -10.47
C ARG A 401 22.88 -9.43 -11.39
N SER A 402 22.40 -9.32 -12.62
CA SER A 402 22.46 -10.44 -13.58
C SER A 402 23.92 -10.87 -13.84
N PHE A 403 24.80 -9.89 -14.01
CA PHE A 403 26.21 -10.15 -14.23
C PHE A 403 26.90 -10.74 -13.00
N ALA A 404 26.59 -10.26 -11.79
CA ALA A 404 27.08 -10.87 -10.55
C ALA A 404 26.62 -12.34 -10.42
N LEU A 405 25.38 -12.63 -10.80
CA LEU A 405 24.82 -13.99 -10.82
C LEU A 405 25.53 -14.90 -11.82
N ASP A 406 25.83 -14.38 -13.02
CA ASP A 406 26.56 -15.09 -14.07
C ASP A 406 27.99 -15.44 -13.61
N ILE A 407 28.71 -14.50 -12.99
CA ILE A 407 30.04 -14.74 -12.42
C ILE A 407 29.99 -15.80 -11.31
N ALA A 408 28.95 -15.76 -10.49
CA ALA A 408 28.74 -16.72 -9.40
C ALA A 408 28.33 -18.13 -9.90
N ASN A 409 28.26 -18.35 -11.22
CA ASN A 409 27.84 -19.61 -11.86
C ASN A 409 26.50 -20.14 -11.30
N ALA A 410 25.57 -19.25 -10.92
CA ALA A 410 24.29 -19.57 -10.27
C ALA A 410 24.37 -20.40 -8.95
N THR A 411 25.56 -20.68 -8.43
CA THR A 411 25.75 -21.51 -7.23
C THR A 411 25.66 -20.75 -5.91
N ASN A 412 25.68 -19.41 -5.95
CA ASN A 412 25.59 -18.56 -4.76
C ASN A 412 24.12 -18.31 -4.35
N THR A 413 23.35 -19.39 -4.22
CA THR A 413 22.05 -19.34 -3.57
C THR A 413 22.22 -19.64 -2.08
N LYS A 414 21.77 -18.70 -1.23
CA LYS A 414 21.80 -18.88 0.21
C LYS A 414 20.43 -19.36 0.69
N ASN A 415 20.41 -20.52 1.32
CA ASN A 415 19.22 -21.04 2.01
C ASN A 415 19.02 -20.28 3.32
N MET A 416 17.82 -19.73 3.52
CA MET A 416 17.42 -19.07 4.76
C MET A 416 15.99 -19.42 5.15
N THR A 417 15.60 -19.07 6.37
CA THR A 417 14.23 -19.23 6.86
C THR A 417 13.52 -17.89 6.94
N GLY A 418 12.27 -17.84 6.50
CA GLY A 418 11.40 -16.68 6.67
C GLY A 418 10.06 -17.05 7.29
N THR A 419 9.26 -16.02 7.57
CA THR A 419 7.87 -16.14 8.03
C THR A 419 6.95 -15.62 6.94
N MET A 420 6.16 -16.51 6.36
CA MET A 420 5.12 -16.18 5.42
C MET A 420 3.84 -15.81 6.18
N ARG A 421 3.27 -14.65 5.89
CA ARG A 421 2.05 -14.11 6.48
C ARG A 421 0.98 -13.97 5.41
N HIS A 422 -0.25 -14.34 5.75
CA HIS A 422 -1.42 -14.12 4.92
C HIS A 422 -2.49 -13.41 5.72
N HIS A 423 -2.94 -12.28 5.19
CA HIS A 423 -4.04 -11.52 5.75
C HIS A 423 -5.35 -12.01 5.13
N GLN A 424 -6.07 -12.84 5.88
CA GLN A 424 -7.39 -13.29 5.48
C GLN A 424 -8.43 -12.40 6.15
N THR A 425 -9.26 -11.72 5.36
CA THR A 425 -10.48 -11.09 5.86
C THR A 425 -11.45 -12.20 6.27
N ARG A 426 -11.84 -12.20 7.54
CA ARG A 426 -12.86 -13.09 8.08
C ARG A 426 -14.01 -12.25 8.57
N THR A 427 -15.21 -12.58 8.14
CA THR A 427 -16.43 -12.04 8.73
C THR A 427 -16.58 -12.62 10.13
N LYS A 428 -16.48 -11.76 11.14
CA LYS A 428 -16.81 -12.11 12.52
C LYS A 428 -18.19 -11.58 12.84
N GLN A 429 -19.02 -12.46 13.38
CA GLN A 429 -20.30 -12.07 13.92
C GLN A 429 -20.09 -11.31 15.23
N ASP A 430 -20.67 -10.12 15.35
CA ASP A 430 -20.60 -9.37 16.60
C ASP A 430 -21.56 -9.99 17.63
N LEU A 431 -20.99 -10.42 18.74
CA LEU A 431 -21.71 -11.06 19.84
C LEU A 431 -22.80 -10.14 20.39
N ARG A 432 -22.54 -8.83 20.47
CA ARG A 432 -23.47 -7.87 21.06
C ARG A 432 -24.72 -7.69 20.20
N THR A 433 -24.54 -7.47 18.91
CA THR A 433 -25.66 -7.37 17.95
C THR A 433 -26.43 -8.69 17.86
N THR A 434 -25.76 -9.83 17.96
CA THR A 434 -26.40 -11.15 18.00
C THR A 434 -27.31 -11.33 19.22
N ILE A 435 -26.82 -11.00 20.41
CA ILE A 435 -27.63 -11.07 21.65
C ILE A 435 -28.86 -10.15 21.55
N ILE A 436 -28.68 -8.92 21.02
CA ILE A 436 -29.80 -7.98 20.81
C ILE A 436 -30.86 -8.59 19.88
N LEU A 437 -30.42 -9.27 18.81
CA LEU A 437 -31.30 -9.94 17.85
C LEU A 437 -32.06 -11.11 18.49
N GLU A 438 -31.39 -11.93 19.30
CA GLU A 438 -31.99 -13.05 20.04
C GLU A 438 -33.05 -12.56 21.04
N VAL A 439 -32.76 -11.47 21.76
CA VAL A 439 -33.72 -10.88 22.70
C VAL A 439 -34.94 -10.32 21.96
N LEU A 440 -34.75 -9.57 20.88
CA LEU A 440 -35.84 -9.00 20.08
C LEU A 440 -36.74 -10.08 19.47
N THR A 441 -36.15 -11.15 18.95
CA THR A 441 -36.91 -12.29 18.39
C THR A 441 -37.69 -13.03 19.48
N THR A 442 -37.10 -13.24 20.66
CA THR A 442 -37.80 -13.84 21.80
C THR A 442 -39.00 -12.99 22.23
N VAL A 443 -38.83 -11.67 22.34
CA VAL A 443 -39.94 -10.74 22.66
C VAL A 443 -41.05 -10.80 21.62
N LEU A 444 -40.70 -10.84 20.33
CA LEU A 444 -41.66 -10.97 19.24
C LEU A 444 -42.47 -12.28 19.35
N PHE A 445 -41.80 -13.40 19.63
CA PHE A 445 -42.46 -14.69 19.84
C PHE A 445 -43.39 -14.66 21.06
N CYS A 446 -42.98 -14.06 22.17
CA CYS A 446 -43.83 -13.89 23.34
C CYS A 446 -45.09 -13.05 23.03
N LEU A 447 -44.95 -11.97 22.27
CA LEU A 447 -46.08 -11.13 21.85
C LEU A 447 -47.02 -11.90 20.90
N LEU A 448 -46.48 -12.61 19.91
CA LEU A 448 -47.28 -13.48 19.03
C LEU A 448 -48.02 -14.55 19.83
N TRP A 449 -47.37 -15.15 20.82
CA TRP A 449 -47.98 -16.14 21.71
C TRP A 449 -49.16 -15.57 22.50
N ILE A 450 -48.99 -14.40 23.13
CA ILE A 450 -50.07 -13.66 23.82
C ILE A 450 -51.22 -13.42 22.84
N MET A 451 -50.92 -12.97 21.62
CA MET A 451 -51.93 -12.70 20.60
C MET A 451 -52.73 -13.95 20.20
N PHE A 452 -52.08 -15.09 20.02
CA PHE A 452 -52.79 -16.34 19.69
C PHE A 452 -53.62 -16.88 20.85
N ARG A 453 -53.21 -16.62 22.11
CA ARG A 453 -53.87 -17.21 23.28
C ARG A 453 -54.98 -16.37 23.89
N PHE A 454 -54.98 -15.06 23.73
CA PHE A 454 -56.05 -14.17 24.19
C PHE A 454 -57.00 -13.83 23.03
N PRO A 455 -58.13 -14.56 22.87
CA PRO A 455 -59.12 -14.20 21.85
C PRO A 455 -59.65 -12.78 22.12
N SER A 456 -59.65 -11.94 21.08
CA SER A 456 -60.04 -10.52 21.06
C SER A 456 -61.51 -10.21 21.42
N ARG A 457 -62.23 -11.17 22.01
CA ARG A 457 -63.59 -10.95 22.53
C ARG A 457 -63.45 -10.19 23.84
N SER A 458 -63.99 -8.97 23.89
CA SER A 458 -63.95 -8.15 25.09
C SER A 458 -64.43 -8.96 26.30
N ILE A 459 -63.58 -9.07 27.31
CA ILE A 459 -63.88 -9.78 28.56
C ILE A 459 -65.04 -9.11 29.31
N LEU A 460 -65.38 -7.86 28.94
CA LEU A 460 -66.48 -7.09 29.48
C LEU A 460 -67.40 -6.59 28.36
N PRO A 461 -68.72 -6.44 28.62
CA PRO A 461 -69.70 -5.93 27.65
C PRO A 461 -69.49 -4.45 27.29
N LYS A 462 -68.66 -3.70 28.05
CA LYS A 462 -68.38 -2.28 27.86
C LYS A 462 -66.91 -1.97 28.16
N ALA A 463 -66.38 -0.89 27.59
CA ALA A 463 -65.02 -0.43 27.86
C ALA A 463 -64.84 -0.12 29.37
N PRO A 464 -63.77 -0.62 30.02
CA PRO A 464 -63.57 -0.53 31.47
C PRO A 464 -63.37 0.91 31.98
N ASP A 465 -63.08 1.84 31.07
CA ASP A 465 -62.68 3.22 31.40
C ASP A 465 -63.89 4.16 31.49
N SER A 466 -65.07 3.71 31.06
CA SER A 466 -66.30 4.51 31.15
C SER A 466 -66.88 4.44 32.56
N ILE A 467 -67.11 5.60 33.19
CA ILE A 467 -67.84 5.72 34.47
C ILE A 467 -69.21 5.02 34.37
N ALA A 468 -69.89 5.11 33.23
CA ALA A 468 -71.15 4.42 32.98
C ALA A 468 -71.01 2.89 32.96
N ALA A 469 -69.86 2.35 32.51
CA ALA A 469 -69.58 0.92 32.56
C ALA A 469 -69.36 0.47 34.01
N ARG A 470 -68.58 1.24 34.79
CA ARG A 470 -68.32 0.95 36.21
C ARG A 470 -69.61 0.99 37.05
N LEU A 471 -70.47 1.98 36.82
CA LEU A 471 -71.77 2.09 37.49
C LEU A 471 -72.79 1.07 36.97
N SER A 472 -72.68 0.60 35.73
CA SER A 472 -73.63 -0.38 35.18
C SER A 472 -73.62 -1.72 35.90
N PHE A 473 -72.54 -2.09 36.60
CA PHE A 473 -72.52 -3.29 37.43
C PHE A 473 -73.42 -3.20 38.66
N LEU A 474 -73.72 -1.98 39.11
CA LEU A 474 -74.57 -1.71 40.27
C LEU A 474 -75.99 -1.29 39.86
N ALA A 475 -76.25 -1.09 38.57
CA ALA A 475 -77.58 -0.74 38.07
C ALA A 475 -78.58 -1.86 38.39
N ASN A 476 -79.74 -1.47 38.92
CA ASN A 476 -80.78 -2.38 39.42
C ASN A 476 -80.29 -3.41 40.46
N SER A 477 -79.21 -3.09 41.19
CA SER A 477 -78.75 -3.95 42.30
C SER A 477 -79.67 -3.83 43.51
N ALA A 478 -79.90 -4.97 44.18
CA ALA A 478 -80.54 -5.00 45.49
C ALA A 478 -79.72 -4.18 46.49
N LEU A 479 -78.38 -4.24 46.41
CA LEU A 479 -77.45 -3.43 47.22
C LEU A 479 -77.79 -1.94 47.15
N VAL A 480 -77.84 -1.34 45.96
CA VAL A 480 -78.15 0.11 45.80
C VAL A 480 -79.57 0.42 46.26
N ARG A 481 -80.52 -0.49 46.02
CA ARG A 481 -81.91 -0.33 46.45
C ARG A 481 -82.04 -0.34 47.98
N HIS A 482 -81.46 -1.31 48.67
CA HIS A 482 -81.46 -1.40 50.13
C HIS A 482 -80.76 -0.19 50.77
N LEU A 483 -79.59 0.20 50.26
CA LEU A 483 -78.89 1.40 50.74
C LEU A 483 -79.76 2.66 50.65
N LYS A 484 -80.60 2.75 49.61
CA LYS A 484 -81.54 3.86 49.39
C LYS A 484 -82.77 3.77 50.30
N GLU A 485 -83.39 2.59 50.42
CA GLU A 485 -84.62 2.37 51.20
C GLU A 485 -84.38 2.53 52.72
N GLU A 486 -83.25 2.06 53.23
CA GLU A 486 -82.88 2.16 54.65
C GLU A 486 -82.22 3.51 55.00
N ASN A 487 -82.06 4.41 54.03
CA ASN A 487 -81.54 5.77 54.18
C ASN A 487 -80.21 5.83 54.96
N ILE A 488 -79.31 4.90 54.65
CA ILE A 488 -78.09 4.66 55.42
C ILE A 488 -77.04 5.72 55.11
N SER A 489 -76.67 6.49 56.14
CA SER A 489 -75.56 7.47 56.06
C SER A 489 -74.17 6.85 56.22
N SER A 490 -74.08 5.60 56.69
CA SER A 490 -72.80 4.90 56.87
C SER A 490 -72.91 3.38 56.72
N ILE A 491 -72.10 2.83 55.82
CA ILE A 491 -71.97 1.40 55.48
C ILE A 491 -71.67 0.52 56.71
N LYS A 492 -71.05 1.07 57.77
CA LYS A 492 -70.70 0.33 58.99
C LYS A 492 -71.91 -0.04 59.86
N LYS A 493 -73.07 0.56 59.63
CA LYS A 493 -74.29 0.35 60.46
C LYS A 493 -75.27 -0.67 59.87
N THR A 494 -74.91 -1.31 58.75
CA THR A 494 -75.81 -2.19 58.01
C THR A 494 -75.36 -3.63 58.06
N ASP A 495 -76.31 -4.53 58.27
CA ASP A 495 -76.08 -5.97 58.21
C ASP A 495 -76.04 -6.51 56.77
N ILE A 496 -76.20 -5.65 55.76
CA ILE A 496 -76.26 -6.04 54.34
C ILE A 496 -75.01 -6.78 53.83
N TRP A 497 -73.86 -6.56 54.47
CA TRP A 497 -72.59 -7.22 54.11
C TRP A 497 -72.44 -8.61 54.75
N LYS A 498 -73.36 -9.02 55.62
CA LYS A 498 -73.43 -10.40 56.12
C LYS A 498 -73.99 -11.34 55.06
N GLU A 499 -74.65 -10.82 54.03
CA GLU A 499 -75.12 -11.60 52.88
C GLU A 499 -73.99 -11.87 51.88
N LYS A 500 -74.16 -12.91 51.05
CA LYS A 500 -73.18 -13.23 50.00
C LYS A 500 -73.08 -12.05 49.03
N THR A 501 -71.87 -11.51 48.88
CA THR A 501 -71.57 -10.43 47.94
C THR A 501 -70.70 -10.96 46.82
N GLY A 502 -70.94 -10.54 45.58
CA GLY A 502 -70.15 -11.08 44.48
C GLY A 502 -70.45 -10.46 43.12
N LEU A 503 -69.57 -10.76 42.17
CA LEU A 503 -69.75 -10.43 40.76
C LEU A 503 -70.31 -11.66 40.05
N GLY A 504 -71.52 -11.55 39.50
CA GLY A 504 -72.22 -12.69 38.91
C GLY A 504 -73.53 -12.30 38.24
N TRP A 505 -74.32 -13.31 37.89
CA TRP A 505 -75.69 -13.12 37.46
C TRP A 505 -76.62 -13.08 38.67
N TRP A 506 -77.45 -12.04 38.72
CA TRP A 506 -78.37 -11.73 39.79
C TRP A 506 -79.78 -11.60 39.23
N PRO A 507 -80.81 -12.18 39.88
CA PRO A 507 -82.19 -12.00 39.47
C PRO A 507 -82.65 -10.59 39.85
N ILE A 508 -83.35 -9.91 38.95
CA ILE A 508 -83.98 -8.61 39.22
C ILE A 508 -85.34 -8.88 39.86
N GLN A 509 -85.48 -8.56 41.14
CA GLN A 509 -86.76 -8.67 41.85
C GLN A 509 -87.60 -7.41 41.64
N ASP A 510 -88.43 -7.40 40.60
CA ASP A 510 -89.49 -6.40 40.44
C ASP A 510 -90.72 -6.84 41.26
N ARG A 511 -91.02 -6.10 42.33
CA ARG A 511 -92.08 -6.46 43.30
C ARG A 511 -93.51 -6.22 42.79
N SER A 512 -93.71 -5.72 41.58
CA SER A 512 -94.99 -5.11 41.19
C SER A 512 -95.90 -5.92 40.27
N ASN A 513 -95.55 -7.13 39.78
CA ASN A 513 -96.49 -7.97 39.02
C ASN A 513 -96.09 -9.45 39.06
N HIS A 514 -97.02 -10.32 39.50
CA HIS A 514 -96.80 -11.78 39.65
C HIS A 514 -96.80 -12.59 38.34
N GLU A 515 -96.67 -11.95 37.16
CA GLU A 515 -96.80 -12.63 35.85
C GLU A 515 -95.65 -12.37 34.85
N HIS A 516 -94.49 -11.85 35.29
CA HIS A 516 -93.35 -11.64 34.39
C HIS A 516 -92.17 -12.58 34.64
N PRO A 517 -91.50 -13.06 33.56
CA PRO A 517 -90.35 -13.95 33.66
C PRO A 517 -89.20 -13.30 34.44
N ILE A 518 -88.45 -14.11 35.20
CA ILE A 518 -87.30 -13.65 35.99
C ILE A 518 -86.24 -13.08 35.05
N THR A 519 -86.03 -11.77 35.10
CA THR A 519 -84.97 -11.11 34.35
C THR A 519 -83.66 -11.18 35.14
N TRP A 520 -82.56 -11.48 34.44
CA TRP A 520 -81.22 -11.59 35.04
C TRP A 520 -80.36 -10.41 34.64
N ARG A 521 -79.58 -9.88 35.60
CA ARG A 521 -78.54 -8.89 35.33
C ARG A 521 -77.17 -9.44 35.72
N TRP A 522 -76.16 -9.08 34.94
CA TRP A 522 -74.77 -9.39 35.30
C TRP A 522 -74.15 -8.19 35.99
N GLY A 523 -73.64 -8.36 37.20
CA GLY A 523 -73.12 -7.24 37.98
C GLY A 523 -72.71 -7.61 39.39
N ILE A 524 -72.46 -6.58 40.20
CA ILE A 524 -72.15 -6.72 41.62
C ILE A 524 -73.47 -6.56 42.39
N ASP A 525 -73.75 -7.47 43.30
CA ASP A 525 -74.89 -7.39 44.22
C ASP A 525 -74.60 -8.10 45.53
N VAL A 526 -75.60 -8.06 46.41
CA VAL A 526 -75.66 -8.78 47.68
C VAL A 526 -76.94 -9.61 47.72
N GLY A 527 -76.85 -10.86 48.19
CA GLY A 527 -78.00 -11.75 48.37
C GLY A 527 -77.70 -13.24 48.16
N PRO A 528 -78.63 -14.14 48.51
CA PRO A 528 -78.41 -15.59 48.45
C PRO A 528 -78.42 -16.16 47.02
N ASN A 529 -79.01 -15.44 46.05
CA ASN A 529 -79.37 -15.97 44.73
C ASN A 529 -78.34 -15.68 43.62
N MET A 530 -77.05 -15.57 43.97
CA MET A 530 -75.99 -15.31 43.00
C MET A 530 -75.70 -16.58 42.16
N VAL A 531 -75.63 -16.43 40.84
CA VAL A 531 -75.12 -17.48 39.95
C VAL A 531 -73.81 -17.04 39.29
N GLN A 532 -72.72 -17.73 39.63
CA GLN A 532 -71.40 -17.45 39.04
C GLN A 532 -71.26 -18.17 37.68
N ARG A 533 -71.59 -17.46 36.60
CA ARG A 533 -71.44 -17.92 35.21
C ARG A 533 -70.79 -16.84 34.35
N LYS A 534 -70.33 -17.23 33.16
CA LYS A 534 -69.77 -16.29 32.16
C LYS A 534 -70.80 -15.19 31.86
N TRP A 535 -70.36 -13.93 31.79
CA TRP A 535 -71.21 -12.75 31.59
C TRP A 535 -72.06 -12.79 30.31
N ASN A 536 -71.70 -13.64 29.34
CA ASN A 536 -72.43 -13.80 28.08
C ASN A 536 -73.35 -15.04 28.06
N LYS A 537 -73.52 -15.70 29.20
CA LYS A 537 -74.39 -16.87 29.37
C LYS A 537 -75.29 -16.67 30.59
N PRO A 538 -76.42 -15.94 30.47
CA PRO A 538 -77.37 -15.79 31.57
C PRO A 538 -77.89 -17.16 32.02
N PRO A 539 -78.24 -17.33 33.30
CA PRO A 539 -78.98 -18.49 33.77
C PRO A 539 -80.30 -18.64 33.01
N SER A 540 -80.70 -19.87 32.72
CA SER A 540 -82.00 -20.16 32.12
C SER A 540 -83.12 -19.89 33.13
N GLU A 541 -84.30 -19.47 32.65
CA GLU A 541 -85.46 -19.10 33.48
C GLU A 541 -85.91 -20.21 34.45
N ASN A 542 -85.58 -21.48 34.17
CA ASN A 542 -85.93 -22.63 35.02
C ASN A 542 -84.90 -22.94 36.13
N ALA A 543 -83.83 -22.18 36.28
CA ALA A 543 -82.75 -22.50 37.24
C ALA A 543 -83.12 -22.21 38.71
N SER A 544 -84.24 -21.53 39.00
CA SER A 544 -84.67 -21.22 40.37
C SER A 544 -85.29 -22.42 41.10
N SER A 545 -85.64 -23.51 40.41
CA SER A 545 -86.19 -24.73 41.05
C SER A 545 -85.13 -25.69 41.59
N GLU A 546 -83.84 -25.50 41.27
CA GLU A 546 -82.75 -26.32 41.80
C GLU A 546 -82.25 -25.86 43.19
N PHE A 547 -82.65 -24.66 43.66
CA PHE A 547 -82.12 -24.07 44.89
C PHE A 547 -82.86 -24.42 46.17
N SER A 548 -83.94 -25.21 46.12
CA SER A 548 -84.75 -25.52 47.30
C SER A 548 -84.65 -26.96 47.83
N ASN A 549 -83.94 -27.88 47.16
CA ASN A 549 -83.72 -29.25 47.66
C ASN A 549 -82.33 -29.74 47.24
N GLY A 550 -81.40 -29.89 48.19
CA GLY A 550 -80.04 -30.34 47.91
C GLY A 550 -79.21 -30.52 49.18
N GLU A 551 -79.68 -31.42 50.03
CA GLU A 551 -79.07 -31.94 51.25
C GLU A 551 -77.85 -32.82 50.92
N GLU A 552 -76.91 -32.88 51.87
CA GLU A 552 -75.65 -33.61 51.82
C GLU A 552 -75.80 -35.09 51.48
N THR A 553 -74.99 -35.61 50.57
CA THR A 553 -74.55 -37.02 50.65
C THR A 553 -73.14 -37.21 50.10
N SER A 554 -72.36 -37.87 50.93
CA SER A 554 -71.04 -38.48 50.79
C SER A 554 -70.91 -39.51 49.66
N ASP A 555 -69.68 -39.62 49.12
CA ASP A 555 -68.93 -40.77 48.52
C ASP A 555 -69.68 -42.06 48.13
N PRO A 556 -69.31 -42.78 47.03
CA PRO A 556 -67.98 -43.42 46.97
C PRO A 556 -67.35 -43.76 45.59
N SER A 557 -66.01 -43.88 45.58
CA SER A 557 -65.15 -45.00 45.08
C SER A 557 -65.30 -45.70 43.69
N LEU A 558 -64.13 -46.16 43.18
CA LEU A 558 -63.83 -47.18 42.13
C LEU A 558 -64.04 -46.77 40.64
N SER A 559 -63.26 -47.17 39.63
CA SER A 559 -62.06 -48.03 39.50
C SER A 559 -61.53 -48.06 38.03
N HIS A 560 -60.21 -48.23 37.90
CA HIS A 560 -59.44 -49.10 36.98
C HIS A 560 -59.23 -48.90 35.45
N HIS A 561 -58.02 -49.35 35.08
CA HIS A 561 -57.37 -49.64 33.78
C HIS A 561 -56.74 -48.45 33.02
N GLY A 562 -55.46 -48.41 32.68
CA GLY A 562 -54.40 -49.42 32.58
C GLY A 562 -53.78 -49.39 31.18
N ILE A 563 -52.46 -49.68 31.09
CA ILE A 563 -51.66 -50.09 29.89
C ILE A 563 -50.59 -49.07 29.41
N LEU A 564 -49.35 -49.33 29.85
CA LEU A 564 -48.04 -49.20 29.16
C LEU A 564 -48.02 -50.05 27.87
N PRO A 565 -47.13 -49.89 26.84
CA PRO A 565 -45.68 -49.83 27.07
C PRO A 565 -44.78 -49.18 25.99
N ASN A 566 -43.48 -49.20 26.33
CA ASN A 566 -42.28 -49.36 25.47
C ASN A 566 -41.62 -48.16 24.75
N GLU A 567 -40.36 -48.00 25.16
CA GLU A 567 -39.16 -47.45 24.50
C GLU A 567 -38.96 -47.97 23.06
N PRO A 568 -38.14 -47.29 22.22
CA PRO A 568 -36.73 -47.68 22.16
C PRO A 568 -35.70 -46.54 21.93
N THR A 569 -34.58 -46.68 22.65
CA THR A 569 -33.16 -46.65 22.22
C THR A 569 -32.67 -45.88 20.98
N SER A 570 -31.47 -45.30 21.17
CA SER A 570 -30.56 -44.62 20.22
C SER A 570 -30.31 -45.33 18.88
N PRO A 571 -29.54 -44.65 17.99
CA PRO A 571 -28.37 -45.37 17.45
C PRO A 571 -27.05 -44.58 17.45
N ARG A 572 -25.99 -45.40 17.43
CA ARG A 572 -24.57 -45.14 17.24
C ARG A 572 -24.22 -44.59 15.84
N SER A 573 -23.04 -43.95 15.82
CA SER A 573 -22.09 -43.69 14.74
C SER A 573 -22.09 -44.64 13.53
N TRP A 574 -21.95 -44.07 12.32
CA TRP A 574 -21.19 -44.64 11.20
C TRP A 574 -20.46 -43.53 10.42
N THR A 575 -19.21 -43.83 10.12
CA THR A 575 -18.32 -43.18 9.15
C THR A 575 -18.68 -43.55 7.71
N SER A 576 -18.70 -42.58 6.80
CA SER A 576 -18.51 -42.73 5.35
C SER A 576 -18.17 -41.34 4.81
N GLY A 577 -17.07 -41.06 4.12
CA GLY A 577 -16.43 -41.89 3.11
C GLY A 577 -17.15 -41.69 1.77
N PHE A 578 -17.03 -40.51 1.16
CA PHE A 578 -17.36 -40.30 -0.24
C PHE A 578 -16.22 -39.57 -0.95
N TYR A 579 -15.60 -40.32 -1.84
CA TYR A 579 -14.79 -39.87 -2.96
C TYR A 579 -15.68 -39.13 -3.95
N ASP A 580 -15.28 -37.95 -4.40
CA ASP A 580 -15.66 -37.47 -5.72
C ASP A 580 -14.48 -37.71 -6.67
N ARG A 581 -14.66 -38.73 -7.50
CA ARG A 581 -13.97 -38.91 -8.77
C ARG A 581 -14.45 -37.82 -9.71
N ILE A 582 -13.55 -36.96 -10.16
CA ILE A 582 -13.72 -36.24 -11.43
C ILE A 582 -13.18 -37.14 -12.55
N PRO A 583 -13.86 -37.25 -13.71
CA PRO A 583 -13.52 -38.23 -14.73
C PRO A 583 -12.23 -37.89 -15.49
N GLN A 584 -11.40 -38.91 -15.70
CA GLN A 584 -10.52 -38.99 -16.87
C GLN A 584 -11.38 -39.08 -18.13
N GLU A 585 -11.19 -38.16 -19.07
CA GLU A 585 -11.40 -38.45 -20.48
C GLU A 585 -10.04 -38.45 -21.18
N GLU A 586 -9.74 -39.62 -21.74
CA GLU A 586 -8.60 -39.90 -22.61
C GLU A 586 -8.92 -39.57 -24.06
N ALA A 587 -7.85 -39.24 -24.78
CA ALA A 587 -7.60 -39.48 -26.20
C ALA A 587 -8.28 -38.59 -27.24
N GLY A 588 -7.47 -37.73 -27.85
CA GLY A 588 -7.76 -37.01 -29.08
C GLY A 588 -6.49 -36.68 -29.85
N ASN A 589 -5.80 -37.73 -30.31
CA ASN A 589 -4.61 -37.70 -31.14
C ASN A 589 -4.98 -37.20 -32.55
N MET A 590 -4.50 -36.03 -33.00
CA MET A 590 -4.45 -35.70 -34.44
C MET A 590 -3.21 -34.90 -34.81
N ARG A 591 -2.32 -35.59 -35.53
CA ARG A 591 -1.41 -35.02 -36.53
C ARG A 591 -2.19 -34.18 -37.54
N GLY A 592 -1.69 -32.99 -37.84
CA GLY A 592 -2.15 -32.17 -38.96
C GLY A 592 -1.01 -31.28 -39.44
N SER A 593 -0.23 -31.81 -40.39
CA SER A 593 0.69 -31.06 -41.24
C SER A 593 -0.10 -30.14 -42.17
N SER A 594 0.28 -28.86 -42.27
CA SER A 594 0.07 -28.07 -43.49
C SER A 594 1.14 -26.99 -43.60
N SER A 595 2.08 -27.25 -44.49
CA SER A 595 2.70 -26.25 -45.37
C SER A 595 1.64 -25.36 -46.01
N ILE A 596 1.97 -24.10 -46.31
CA ILE A 596 1.78 -23.41 -47.61
C ILE A 596 1.87 -21.88 -47.43
N ASP A 597 2.80 -21.33 -48.21
CA ASP A 597 2.84 -20.03 -48.90
C ASP A 597 3.05 -18.69 -48.16
N ASP A 598 4.30 -18.22 -48.30
CA ASP A 598 4.66 -16.85 -48.71
C ASP A 598 3.75 -16.33 -49.84
N PRO A 599 3.45 -15.02 -49.89
CA PRO A 599 4.16 -14.23 -50.90
C PRO A 599 4.47 -12.77 -50.54
N GLU A 600 5.57 -12.32 -51.15
CA GLU A 600 5.80 -11.01 -51.75
C GLU A 600 5.71 -9.76 -50.85
N SER A 601 6.88 -9.19 -50.56
CA SER A 601 7.02 -7.73 -50.55
C SER A 601 8.15 -7.29 -51.48
N ARG A 602 7.76 -6.40 -52.39
CA ARG A 602 8.51 -5.84 -53.50
C ARG A 602 9.60 -4.87 -53.05
N ARG A 603 10.72 -4.96 -53.78
CA ARG A 603 11.54 -3.87 -54.34
C ARG A 603 11.25 -2.45 -53.81
N SER A 604 12.29 -1.80 -53.29
CA SER A 604 12.72 -0.54 -53.91
C SER A 604 14.25 -0.45 -53.96
N ARG A 605 14.74 -0.17 -55.16
CA ARG A 605 16.11 0.20 -55.49
C ARG A 605 16.32 1.66 -55.12
N ILE A 606 17.43 2.00 -54.48
CA ILE A 606 18.16 3.23 -54.78
C ILE A 606 19.62 2.86 -55.01
N SER A 607 20.13 3.33 -56.14
CA SER A 607 21.47 3.15 -56.67
C SER A 607 22.23 4.47 -56.51
N GLY A 608 23.53 4.38 -56.20
CA GLY A 608 24.49 5.48 -56.33
C GLY A 608 25.68 5.26 -55.39
N ARG A 609 26.73 4.51 -55.75
CA ARG A 609 27.82 4.75 -56.73
C ARG A 609 29.10 5.23 -56.02
N ALA A 610 30.04 4.29 -55.97
CA ALA A 610 31.49 4.39 -56.13
C ALA A 610 32.33 5.32 -55.24
N SER A 611 33.33 4.74 -54.55
CA SER A 611 34.74 4.87 -54.97
C SER A 611 35.59 3.76 -54.34
N ASN A 612 36.49 3.21 -55.17
CA ASN A 612 37.57 2.29 -54.81
C ASN A 612 38.73 3.05 -54.15
N GLU A 613 39.52 2.35 -53.33
CA GLU A 613 41.00 2.28 -53.30
C GLU A 613 41.42 1.68 -51.95
N SER A 614 41.81 0.41 -51.93
CA SER A 614 43.21 -0.08 -51.96
C SER A 614 43.99 0.25 -50.68
N LEU A 615 44.38 -0.80 -49.93
CA LEU A 615 45.80 -1.15 -49.76
C LEU A 615 45.91 -2.45 -48.94
N GLU A 616 46.45 -3.46 -49.61
CA GLU A 616 47.10 -4.61 -48.98
C GLU A 616 48.36 -4.13 -48.24
N SER A 617 48.58 -4.62 -47.02
CA SER A 617 49.92 -4.65 -46.43
C SER A 617 50.15 -6.00 -45.77
N SER A 618 50.98 -6.77 -46.45
CA SER A 618 51.45 -8.10 -46.09
C SER A 618 52.21 -8.11 -44.77
N GLN A 619 51.93 -9.17 -44.01
CA GLN A 619 52.67 -9.60 -42.83
C GLN A 619 54.02 -10.22 -43.25
N ASN A 620 55.08 -9.90 -42.49
CA ASN A 620 56.31 -10.67 -42.42
C ASN A 620 56.76 -10.66 -40.97
N LEU A 621 56.63 -11.79 -40.26
CA LEU A 621 57.27 -11.99 -38.96
C LEU A 621 57.69 -13.45 -38.79
N HIS A 622 58.87 -13.58 -38.20
CA HIS A 622 59.73 -14.73 -38.10
C HIS A 622 59.11 -15.97 -37.44
N ASN A 623 59.49 -17.13 -38.01
CA ASN A 623 59.52 -18.42 -37.34
C ASN A 623 60.42 -18.40 -36.10
N THR A 624 59.90 -18.87 -34.98
CA THR A 624 60.69 -19.58 -33.95
C THR A 624 59.85 -20.69 -33.33
N ASP A 625 60.36 -21.92 -33.49
CA ASP A 625 59.83 -23.19 -32.99
C ASP A 625 60.02 -23.35 -31.48
N VAL A 626 58.95 -23.62 -30.71
CA VAL A 626 58.98 -24.20 -29.33
C VAL A 626 57.65 -24.96 -29.09
N PRO A 627 57.62 -26.10 -28.33
CA PRO A 627 56.77 -27.24 -28.67
C PRO A 627 55.38 -27.27 -28.02
N ARG A 628 54.51 -28.08 -28.66
CA ARG A 628 53.16 -28.50 -28.28
C ARG A 628 53.03 -28.86 -26.80
N HIS A 629 52.14 -28.15 -26.12
CA HIS A 629 51.39 -28.67 -24.97
C HIS A 629 49.90 -28.75 -25.34
N GLU A 630 49.27 -29.76 -24.74
CA GLU A 630 47.94 -30.30 -25.03
C GLU A 630 46.81 -29.27 -24.84
N THR A 631 45.94 -29.19 -25.85
CA THR A 631 44.63 -28.54 -25.81
C THR A 631 43.64 -29.33 -24.95
N PRO A 632 42.96 -28.71 -23.97
CA PRO A 632 41.66 -29.19 -23.52
C PRO A 632 40.55 -28.66 -24.44
N GLN A 633 39.48 -29.44 -24.50
CA GLN A 633 38.35 -29.33 -25.42
C GLN A 633 37.61 -28.00 -25.32
N ILE A 634 37.32 -27.41 -26.48
CA ILE A 634 36.36 -26.33 -26.66
C ILE A 634 34.95 -26.91 -26.44
N LEU A 635 34.32 -26.54 -25.33
CA LEU A 635 32.88 -26.69 -25.14
C LEU A 635 32.17 -25.73 -26.11
N GLN A 636 31.41 -26.31 -27.04
CA GLN A 636 30.48 -25.57 -27.90
C GLN A 636 29.42 -24.89 -27.03
N LEU A 637 29.52 -23.57 -26.89
CA LEU A 637 28.42 -22.73 -26.43
C LEU A 637 27.33 -22.76 -27.50
N SER A 638 26.13 -23.17 -27.09
CA SER A 638 24.92 -23.07 -27.89
C SER A 638 24.55 -21.60 -28.12
N PRO A 639 23.97 -21.24 -29.27
CA PRO A 639 23.50 -19.89 -29.50
C PRO A 639 22.26 -19.62 -28.64
N VAL A 640 22.41 -18.83 -27.58
CA VAL A 640 21.29 -18.30 -26.81
C VAL A 640 20.61 -17.23 -27.67
N SER A 641 19.32 -17.42 -27.91
CA SER A 641 18.47 -16.48 -28.63
C SER A 641 18.46 -15.12 -27.92
N PRO A 642 18.53 -13.99 -28.64
CA PRO A 642 18.31 -12.70 -28.03
C PRO A 642 16.83 -12.61 -27.62
N ILE A 643 16.58 -12.55 -26.32
CA ILE A 643 15.32 -12.03 -25.80
C ILE A 643 15.31 -10.55 -26.16
N LEU A 644 14.63 -10.24 -27.26
CA LEU A 644 14.22 -8.90 -27.65
C LEU A 644 13.33 -8.34 -26.53
N LEU A 645 13.94 -7.69 -25.55
CA LEU A 645 13.29 -6.59 -24.85
C LEU A 645 13.09 -5.50 -25.90
N SER A 646 11.88 -5.46 -26.46
CA SER A 646 11.42 -4.40 -27.35
C SER A 646 11.71 -3.04 -26.70
N GLN A 647 12.56 -2.25 -27.35
CA GLN A 647 12.75 -0.84 -27.04
C GLN A 647 11.38 -0.13 -27.10
N PHE A 648 10.85 0.28 -25.95
CA PHE A 648 9.51 0.83 -25.74
C PHE A 648 9.48 2.38 -25.94
N PRO A 649 8.28 2.99 -26.12
CA PRO A 649 8.02 4.38 -26.55
C PRO A 649 8.33 5.48 -25.52
N LEU A 650 9.07 5.17 -24.45
CA LEU A 650 9.48 6.13 -23.42
C LEU A 650 10.46 7.17 -23.97
N GLN A 651 11.44 6.73 -24.77
CA GLN A 651 12.42 7.62 -25.38
C GLN A 651 11.77 8.60 -26.37
N ARG A 652 10.67 8.19 -27.02
CA ARG A 652 9.89 9.04 -27.93
C ARG A 652 9.09 10.11 -27.17
N ARG A 653 8.41 9.74 -26.08
CA ARG A 653 7.70 10.71 -25.22
C ARG A 653 8.66 11.74 -24.63
N TYR A 654 9.84 11.29 -24.22
CA TYR A 654 10.89 12.17 -23.71
C TYR A 654 11.33 13.21 -24.76
N THR A 655 11.59 12.78 -26.01
CA THR A 655 11.94 13.72 -27.09
C THR A 655 10.83 14.70 -27.46
N GLU A 656 9.56 14.28 -27.40
CA GLU A 656 8.41 15.13 -27.75
C GLU A 656 8.15 16.20 -26.67
N GLN A 657 8.23 15.84 -25.39
CA GLN A 657 8.02 16.76 -24.26
C GLN A 657 9.17 17.78 -24.11
N GLU A 658 10.39 17.38 -24.46
CA GLU A 658 11.55 18.27 -24.43
C GLU A 658 11.54 19.29 -25.58
N GLN A 659 10.96 18.93 -26.73
CA GLN A 659 10.75 19.88 -27.81
C GLN A 659 9.74 20.98 -27.41
N GLU A 660 8.70 20.62 -26.64
CA GLU A 660 7.73 21.59 -26.10
C GLU A 660 8.37 22.53 -25.05
N ARG A 661 9.31 22.06 -24.23
CA ARG A 661 10.03 22.91 -23.24
C ARG A 661 10.98 23.92 -23.86
N ARG A 662 11.50 23.66 -25.07
CA ARG A 662 12.38 24.61 -25.78
C ARG A 662 11.62 25.72 -26.48
N GLU A 663 10.34 25.49 -26.76
CA GLU A 663 9.49 26.42 -27.52
C GLU A 663 8.64 27.35 -26.60
N GLY A 664 8.63 27.11 -25.29
CA GLY A 664 8.00 27.96 -24.27
C GLY A 664 9.02 28.71 -23.43
#